data_AF-A0A226EKK9-F1
#
_entry.id   AF-A0A226EKK9-F1
#
_cell.length_a   1.000
_cell.length_b   1.000
_cell.length_c   1.000
_cell.angle_alpha   90.00
_cell.angle_beta   90.00
_cell.angle_gamma   90.00
#
_symmetry.space_group_name_H-M   'P 1'
#
loop_
_entity.id
_entity.type
_entity.pdbx_description
1 polymer ?
#
loop_
_entity_poly.entity_id
_entity_poly.type
_entity_poly.pdbx_seq_one_letter_code
_entity_poly.pdbx_strand_id
1 'polypeptide(L)'
;MASQGLSSNDEVKLNGDVQTETPEEIVDGVKSSKKNKRKKKGGQGDKADQTLLEKKTGAENLEIATTEGATSTEQSAEQPVIYMEELRKAMQIMKLQPRPPRTSEEALEKRFDFWSTQPVPKLDENVTSNEPIELNLPNDQIRQEAYTLPDGFVWDTMDLEDAKVLKELYTLLNENYVEDDDCLFRFDYPPEFLKWALKPPGWKLDWHCGVRVAKNRKLVGFISAIPASVGIHDRQVEIVEINFLCVHKKLRSKRVAPVLIREITRRVNLNGIFQAVYTAGVVLPKPITTCRYWHRSLNPKKLIETKFSHLTRNMTLQRTIKLYKLPMQPKCNLLRPLTKADIPGACELLGAYLQKFKLRPEFSCDDFEHWFLPRTDIIDSFVVEKDGKITDMISYYTLPSTVVNNPVHKSIKAAYAFYNVATTMSLQDLILDALVLAKNSGFDVFNALDLMDNKQFLENLKFGVGDGNLQYYLYNWRCPSGFKIGMVCGKEEDGVVDMVMEGNGEVDKAVSPPPQVLILDIGSQYSKLIDRKVRDLNIYSEIVPITTTVEEITESRAKAIIMSGGPNSVYAEDAPVYDKRIFTLGLPILGICYGMHVINKEFGGSVAKLDAREDGEYIVDVESRSRLFRGLDRKQSVLLTHGDSVSRVGDGLVPIGSSGDIITAIANESLNIYGLQFHPEVDLTPGGRTMLKNFLCDIANIPPTYTIRSREAQCIEYIQDSVKNNKVLMLLSGGVDSTVCTALLKKALREDQIIAVHVDNGFLRKNESDAVELSLANFGLKILVVRAANVFYVGTTNIPLDPQNPAKAVPSTTTSKQLSFVSEPEEKRKIIGDVFMHVAESVISSLNLNPEEVLLGQGTLRPDLIESASHLVSGKADTIKTHHNDSGLVRKLRDLGRVVEPLKDFHKDEVRTLGRDLGLLPELVDRHPFPGPGLAIRVLCALEPYMESDFAETQVLVRLIVEYHSMVQKSHALLNRVDSVCNEDEKKKLMSISSRQHLRSTLLPIRSVGVQGDKRSYSYVSAISCDGTPDWGDLMFLARVIPKVCHSVNRICYLFGDVAKEPITEITPTLLTPDVLTTLRECDNLAHTVLHESGCTKKISQMPVVLIPIHFERGPLNRNPSCQRSVVLRPFVTNDFMTGTPAIPGRHIPVEVVNKMCQKIENVPGISRVLYDLTSKPPGTTEWE
;
A
#
# COMPACT_ATOMS: atom_id res chain seq x y z
N MET A 1 29.94 60.51 33.74
CA MET A 1 28.47 60.76 33.79
C MET A 1 27.83 59.43 34.15
N ALA A 2 27.66 59.17 35.45
CA ALA A 2 26.35 59.22 36.14
C ALA A 2 25.39 58.17 35.56
N SER A 3 24.83 57.19 36.28
CA SER A 3 24.75 56.92 37.73
C SER A 3 23.95 55.62 37.92
N GLN A 4 24.35 54.79 38.90
CA GLN A 4 23.53 54.02 39.88
C GLN A 4 22.40 53.09 39.36
N GLY A 5 22.26 51.83 39.74
CA GLY A 5 22.50 51.20 41.04
C GLY A 5 21.18 51.07 41.80
N LEU A 6 20.71 49.84 42.07
CA LEU A 6 20.03 49.43 43.31
C LEU A 6 19.75 47.92 43.32
N SER A 7 20.42 47.26 44.25
CA SER A 7 20.12 45.94 44.80
C SER A 7 19.39 46.08 46.14
N SER A 8 18.89 44.94 46.63
CA SER A 8 18.70 44.51 48.03
C SER A 8 17.32 44.62 48.69
N ASN A 9 16.80 43.42 49.01
CA ASN A 9 16.32 42.91 50.31
C ASN A 9 15.08 43.53 50.98
N ASP A 10 14.09 42.69 51.33
CA ASP A 10 13.99 42.16 52.70
C ASP A 10 12.95 41.04 52.85
N GLU A 11 13.34 40.03 53.62
CA GLU A 11 12.53 38.93 54.18
C GLU A 11 11.64 39.44 55.33
N VAL A 12 10.43 38.89 55.50
CA VAL A 12 9.92 38.47 56.82
C VAL A 12 9.06 37.21 56.70
N LYS A 13 9.40 36.24 57.55
CA LYS A 13 8.83 34.91 57.80
C LYS A 13 7.39 34.92 58.33
N LEU A 14 6.68 33.80 58.17
CA LEU A 14 5.90 33.15 59.24
C LEU A 14 5.73 31.65 58.96
N ASN A 15 5.76 30.88 60.06
CA ASN A 15 6.09 29.46 60.21
C ASN A 15 4.97 28.45 59.85
N GLY A 16 5.35 27.18 59.75
CA GLY A 16 4.47 26.02 59.94
C GLY A 16 5.11 24.68 59.57
N ASP A 17 5.74 24.03 60.55
CA ASP A 17 6.53 22.78 60.52
C ASP A 17 5.82 21.51 60.03
N VAL A 18 6.57 20.57 59.42
CA VAL A 18 6.65 19.14 59.83
C VAL A 18 8.03 18.59 59.45
N GLN A 19 8.77 18.12 60.45
CA GLN A 19 10.09 17.47 60.35
C GLN A 19 10.00 15.99 59.95
N THR A 20 10.98 15.56 59.17
CA THR A 20 11.36 14.17 58.88
C THR A 20 12.50 13.74 59.79
N GLU A 21 12.37 12.62 60.50
CA GLU A 21 13.51 11.92 61.11
C GLU A 21 13.47 10.41 60.85
N THR A 22 14.69 9.91 60.73
CA THR A 22 15.23 8.58 60.42
C THR A 22 14.95 7.50 61.47
N PRO A 23 15.29 6.22 61.17
CA PRO A 23 15.79 5.32 62.20
C PRO A 23 17.14 4.67 61.85
N GLU A 24 18.10 4.78 62.78
CA GLU A 24 19.34 3.99 62.86
C GLU A 24 19.14 2.66 63.61
N GLU A 25 20.06 1.74 63.35
CA GLU A 25 20.26 0.41 63.93
C GLU A 25 20.77 0.42 65.40
N ILE A 26 20.74 -0.75 66.07
CA ILE A 26 21.86 -1.41 66.81
C ILE A 26 21.45 -2.21 68.08
N VAL A 27 21.54 -3.56 67.97
CA VAL A 27 22.31 -4.55 68.80
C VAL A 27 21.95 -4.67 70.31
N ASP A 28 21.67 -5.87 70.88
CA ASP A 28 22.69 -6.86 71.31
C ASP A 28 22.08 -8.19 71.81
N GLY A 29 22.87 -9.30 71.78
CA GLY A 29 22.77 -10.33 72.82
C GLY A 29 22.63 -11.83 72.50
N VAL A 30 23.79 -12.52 72.46
CA VAL A 30 24.09 -13.84 73.07
C VAL A 30 23.82 -15.17 72.32
N LYS A 31 24.90 -15.98 72.28
CA LYS A 31 25.06 -17.33 71.69
C LYS A 31 24.53 -18.49 72.56
N SER A 32 24.19 -19.59 71.86
CA SER A 32 24.46 -21.01 72.17
C SER A 32 23.58 -21.83 73.15
N SER A 33 23.03 -22.95 72.65
CA SER A 33 22.95 -24.31 73.25
C SER A 33 21.95 -25.17 72.43
N LYS A 34 22.38 -26.24 71.74
CA LYS A 34 22.59 -27.66 72.15
C LYS A 34 21.33 -28.54 72.27
N LYS A 35 21.37 -29.64 71.48
CA LYS A 35 20.95 -31.04 71.76
C LYS A 35 19.45 -31.35 71.80
N ASN A 36 18.93 -32.50 71.35
CA ASN A 36 19.47 -33.86 71.11
C ASN A 36 18.41 -34.67 70.28
N LYS A 37 18.79 -35.53 69.32
CA LYS A 37 18.77 -37.03 69.33
C LYS A 37 17.36 -37.68 69.53
N ARG A 38 16.95 -38.79 68.88
CA ARG A 38 17.66 -39.96 68.30
C ARG A 38 16.66 -41.00 67.73
N LYS A 39 17.24 -41.98 66.98
CA LYS A 39 16.83 -43.37 66.60
C LYS A 39 16.31 -43.49 65.15
N LYS A 40 16.94 -44.17 64.15
CA LYS A 40 17.66 -45.49 64.03
C LYS A 40 16.76 -46.66 64.48
N LYS A 41 16.45 -47.70 63.71
CA LYS A 41 17.14 -48.58 62.73
C LYS A 41 16.06 -49.18 61.78
N GLY A 42 16.31 -49.90 60.68
CA GLY A 42 17.45 -50.57 60.05
C GLY A 42 17.01 -50.98 58.63
N GLY A 43 17.72 -51.69 57.77
CA GLY A 43 18.99 -52.42 57.77
C GLY A 43 19.28 -52.85 56.31
N GLN A 44 20.54 -53.24 56.08
CA GLN A 44 21.23 -53.49 54.80
C GLN A 44 20.77 -54.73 53.99
N GLY A 45 21.17 -54.80 52.72
CA GLY A 45 21.36 -56.07 52.00
C GLY A 45 21.63 -55.92 50.49
N ASP A 46 22.86 -56.21 50.06
CA ASP A 46 23.45 -56.09 48.72
C ASP A 46 23.42 -57.41 47.91
N LYS A 47 23.50 -57.29 46.57
CA LYS A 47 24.08 -58.19 45.54
C LYS A 47 23.34 -59.45 44.99
N ALA A 48 23.05 -59.34 43.68
CA ALA A 48 23.51 -60.16 42.54
C ALA A 48 22.94 -61.57 42.22
N ASP A 49 22.21 -61.60 41.08
CA ASP A 49 22.51 -62.34 39.83
C ASP A 49 21.55 -63.44 39.33
N GLN A 50 21.38 -63.41 38.00
CA GLN A 50 20.89 -64.42 37.05
C GLN A 50 19.38 -64.77 36.91
N THR A 51 18.81 -64.14 35.88
CA THR A 51 17.97 -64.71 34.80
C THR A 51 16.88 -65.72 35.15
N LEU A 52 15.62 -65.33 34.89
CA LEU A 52 14.71 -66.03 33.95
C LEU A 52 13.43 -65.22 33.75
N LEU A 53 12.85 -65.43 32.59
CA LEU A 53 11.85 -64.65 31.88
C LEU A 53 10.52 -64.38 32.63
N GLU A 54 9.88 -63.32 32.13
CA GLU A 54 8.43 -63.14 32.00
C GLU A 54 7.62 -62.46 33.11
N LYS A 55 7.38 -61.17 32.84
CA LYS A 55 6.07 -60.52 32.65
C LYS A 55 4.99 -60.62 33.76
N LYS A 56 4.66 -59.40 34.18
CA LYS A 56 3.31 -58.80 34.31
C LYS A 56 2.49 -59.10 35.57
N THR A 57 2.48 -58.09 36.44
CA THR A 57 1.27 -57.48 37.04
C THR A 57 0.75 -56.41 36.04
N GLY A 58 -0.54 -56.23 35.67
CA GLY A 58 -1.83 -56.74 36.14
C GLY A 58 -2.24 -56.10 37.47
N ALA A 59 -3.38 -55.44 37.67
CA ALA A 59 -4.53 -54.96 36.89
C ALA A 59 -5.30 -54.01 37.85
N GLU A 60 -6.19 -53.09 37.44
CA GLU A 60 -7.67 -53.22 37.38
C GLU A 60 -8.25 -51.80 37.61
N ASN A 61 -9.42 -51.32 37.19
CA ASN A 61 -10.54 -51.69 36.31
C ASN A 61 -11.42 -50.40 36.24
N LEU A 62 -12.18 -50.06 35.19
CA LEU A 62 -13.26 -50.83 34.56
C LEU A 62 -13.34 -50.65 33.03
N GLU A 63 -13.20 -51.80 32.36
CA GLU A 63 -13.93 -52.40 31.22
C GLU A 63 -14.83 -51.56 30.30
N ILE A 64 -14.70 -51.80 28.98
CA ILE A 64 -15.65 -52.63 28.18
C ILE A 64 -14.85 -53.31 27.05
N ALA A 65 -15.24 -54.54 26.70
CA ALA A 65 -14.43 -55.63 26.15
C ALA A 65 -14.12 -55.62 24.63
N THR A 66 -12.87 -56.02 24.36
CA THR A 66 -12.24 -56.85 23.30
C THR A 66 -12.99 -57.34 22.04
N THR A 67 -12.28 -57.32 20.90
CA THR A 67 -11.72 -58.51 20.17
C THR A 67 -10.85 -58.03 19.00
N GLU A 68 -9.52 -58.16 19.07
CA GLU A 68 -8.63 -59.22 18.51
C GLU A 68 -8.20 -59.03 17.03
N GLY A 69 -6.88 -59.07 16.79
CA GLY A 69 -6.27 -59.16 15.45
C GLY A 69 -4.85 -58.58 15.29
N ALA A 70 -3.84 -59.43 15.49
CA ALA A 70 -2.38 -59.32 15.26
C ALA A 70 -1.97 -58.87 13.82
N THR A 71 -0.74 -58.49 13.40
CA THR A 71 0.65 -58.44 13.91
C THR A 71 1.54 -57.65 12.91
N SER A 72 2.48 -56.85 13.42
CA SER A 72 3.82 -56.43 12.94
C SER A 72 4.19 -56.26 11.45
N THR A 73 4.70 -55.07 11.10
CA THR A 73 6.07 -54.89 10.55
C THR A 73 6.52 -53.43 10.68
N GLU A 74 7.79 -53.22 11.03
CA GLU A 74 8.42 -51.91 11.24
C GLU A 74 8.56 -51.11 9.94
N GLN A 75 8.12 -49.84 9.96
CA GLN A 75 8.64 -48.78 9.09
C GLN A 75 8.81 -47.48 9.91
N SER A 76 10.06 -47.03 9.96
CA SER A 76 10.57 -45.65 10.12
C SER A 76 9.62 -44.59 10.72
N ALA A 77 10.00 -44.14 11.92
CA ALA A 77 9.53 -42.90 12.51
C ALA A 77 10.11 -41.67 11.79
N GLU A 78 9.43 -41.21 10.73
CA GLU A 78 9.60 -39.87 10.14
C GLU A 78 8.22 -39.35 9.73
N GLN A 79 7.40 -38.84 10.67
CA GLN A 79 6.16 -38.11 10.36
C GLN A 79 5.57 -37.45 11.62
N PRO A 80 6.17 -36.35 12.11
CA PRO A 80 5.33 -35.21 12.52
C PRO A 80 5.94 -33.83 12.19
N VAL A 81 6.95 -33.75 11.32
CA VAL A 81 7.58 -32.46 10.94
C VAL A 81 6.98 -31.87 9.66
N ILE A 82 6.48 -32.71 8.75
CA ILE A 82 5.96 -32.31 7.43
C ILE A 82 4.63 -31.53 7.53
N TYR A 83 3.79 -31.84 8.52
CA TYR A 83 2.47 -31.21 8.66
C TYR A 83 2.54 -29.75 9.15
N MET A 84 3.54 -29.38 9.95
CA MET A 84 3.71 -28.01 10.47
C MET A 84 4.38 -27.07 9.47
N GLU A 85 5.17 -27.61 8.55
CA GLU A 85 5.84 -26.86 7.48
C GLU A 85 4.90 -26.61 6.29
N GLU A 86 4.02 -27.57 5.98
CA GLU A 86 2.89 -27.37 5.06
C GLU A 86 1.84 -26.40 5.62
N LEU A 87 1.56 -26.40 6.93
CA LEU A 87 0.68 -25.41 7.57
C LEU A 87 1.29 -23.99 7.57
N ARG A 88 2.62 -23.86 7.73
CA ARG A 88 3.30 -22.55 7.58
C ARG A 88 3.31 -22.07 6.13
N LYS A 89 3.54 -22.95 5.15
CA LYS A 89 3.42 -22.61 3.72
C LYS A 89 1.97 -22.26 3.33
N ALA A 90 0.97 -22.96 3.87
CA ALA A 90 -0.45 -22.65 3.64
C ALA A 90 -0.88 -21.31 4.29
N MET A 91 -0.35 -20.96 5.47
CA MET A 91 -0.59 -19.66 6.10
C MET A 91 0.12 -18.50 5.39
N GLN A 92 1.21 -18.77 4.67
CA GLN A 92 1.97 -17.76 3.91
C GLN A 92 1.37 -17.49 2.53
N ILE A 93 0.61 -18.45 1.97
CA ILE A 93 -0.15 -18.33 0.72
C ILE A 93 -1.51 -17.63 0.92
N MET A 94 -2.03 -17.55 2.15
CA MET A 94 -3.35 -16.95 2.46
C MET A 94 -3.35 -15.44 2.75
N LYS A 95 -2.24 -14.72 2.57
CA LYS A 95 -2.15 -13.25 2.77
C LYS A 95 -2.44 -12.39 1.52
N LEU A 96 -2.87 -13.01 0.44
CA LEU A 96 -3.17 -12.36 -0.85
C LEU A 96 -4.58 -12.73 -1.32
N GLN A 97 -5.60 -12.26 -0.61
CA GLN A 97 -6.93 -12.12 -1.19
C GLN A 97 -7.36 -10.65 -1.11
N PRO A 98 -7.83 -10.05 -2.22
CA PRO A 98 -8.37 -8.70 -2.18
C PRO A 98 -9.63 -8.71 -1.31
N ARG A 99 -9.67 -7.81 -0.31
CA ARG A 99 -10.84 -7.64 0.56
C ARG A 99 -12.11 -7.38 -0.27
N PRO A 100 -13.29 -7.92 0.09
CA PRO A 100 -14.54 -7.56 -0.53
C PRO A 100 -14.85 -6.07 -0.31
N PRO A 101 -15.51 -5.41 -1.28
CA PRO A 101 -15.77 -3.97 -1.19
C PRO A 101 -16.69 -3.67 -0.01
N ARG A 102 -16.33 -2.71 0.85
CA ARG A 102 -17.14 -2.29 2.02
C ARG A 102 -17.90 -0.98 1.77
N THR A 103 -17.65 -0.32 0.64
CA THR A 103 -18.37 0.90 0.20
C THR A 103 -18.87 0.77 -1.24
N SER A 104 -19.91 1.53 -1.59
CA SER A 104 -20.46 1.57 -2.96
C SER A 104 -19.46 2.10 -3.98
N GLU A 105 -18.47 2.87 -3.54
CA GLU A 105 -17.34 3.38 -4.33
C GLU A 105 -16.35 2.25 -4.66
N GLU A 106 -15.96 1.42 -3.68
CA GLU A 106 -15.12 0.22 -3.93
C GLU A 106 -15.82 -0.84 -4.79
N ALA A 107 -17.16 -0.87 -4.78
CA ALA A 107 -17.95 -1.77 -5.64
C ALA A 107 -18.00 -1.29 -7.10
N LEU A 108 -17.95 0.02 -7.37
CA LEU A 108 -17.94 0.57 -8.73
C LEU A 108 -16.69 0.14 -9.53
N GLU A 109 -15.58 -0.13 -8.85
CA GLU A 109 -14.32 -0.58 -9.43
C GLU A 109 -14.27 -2.10 -9.70
N LYS A 110 -15.27 -2.87 -9.25
CA LYS A 110 -15.31 -4.34 -9.36
C LYS A 110 -16.42 -4.81 -10.31
N ARG A 111 -16.10 -5.75 -11.20
CA ARG A 111 -17.10 -6.46 -12.01
C ARG A 111 -17.79 -7.55 -11.16
N PHE A 112 -19.12 -7.55 -11.19
CA PHE A 112 -19.95 -8.54 -10.49
C PHE A 112 -20.63 -9.48 -11.48
N ASP A 113 -19.84 -10.33 -12.16
CA ASP A 113 -20.31 -11.19 -13.26
C ASP A 113 -21.53 -12.04 -12.89
N PHE A 114 -21.55 -12.64 -11.70
CA PHE A 114 -22.71 -13.40 -11.24
C PHE A 114 -23.95 -12.52 -11.15
N TRP A 115 -23.88 -11.40 -10.42
CA TRP A 115 -25.01 -10.49 -10.20
C TRP A 115 -25.47 -9.81 -11.49
N SER A 116 -24.57 -9.59 -12.46
CA SER A 116 -24.93 -9.07 -13.79
C SER A 116 -25.84 -10.00 -14.61
N THR A 117 -25.84 -11.30 -14.28
CA THR A 117 -26.73 -12.32 -14.88
C THR A 117 -28.01 -12.56 -14.08
N GLN A 118 -28.14 -11.95 -12.90
CA GLN A 118 -29.31 -12.08 -12.05
C GLN A 118 -30.29 -10.93 -12.30
N PRO A 119 -31.60 -11.10 -12.02
CA PRO A 119 -32.59 -10.04 -12.13
C PRO A 119 -32.43 -9.05 -10.96
N VAL A 120 -31.35 -8.26 -10.98
CA VAL A 120 -31.09 -7.17 -10.02
C VAL A 120 -30.73 -5.91 -10.79
N PRO A 121 -31.04 -4.70 -10.27
CA PRO A 121 -30.66 -3.46 -10.93
C PRO A 121 -29.14 -3.33 -11.08
N LYS A 122 -28.67 -2.84 -12.23
CA LYS A 122 -27.23 -2.62 -12.45
C LYS A 122 -26.74 -1.36 -11.75
N LEU A 123 -25.43 -1.29 -11.47
CA LEU A 123 -24.80 -0.15 -10.76
C LEU A 123 -24.96 1.19 -11.49
N ASP A 124 -24.96 1.16 -12.82
CA ASP A 124 -25.10 2.29 -13.74
C ASP A 124 -26.57 2.60 -14.12
N GLU A 125 -27.51 1.72 -13.77
CA GLU A 125 -28.92 1.87 -14.13
C GLU A 125 -29.58 2.96 -13.29
N ASN A 126 -30.10 4.03 -13.89
CA ASN A 126 -30.89 5.02 -13.17
C ASN A 126 -32.33 4.52 -12.99
N VAL A 127 -32.62 3.91 -11.84
CA VAL A 127 -33.90 3.28 -11.53
C VAL A 127 -34.92 4.33 -11.05
N THR A 128 -35.86 4.67 -11.92
CA THR A 128 -36.99 5.57 -11.61
C THR A 128 -38.33 4.86 -11.49
N SER A 129 -38.41 3.57 -11.85
CA SER A 129 -39.64 2.76 -11.77
C SER A 129 -39.69 1.88 -10.51
N ASN A 130 -40.92 1.50 -10.12
CA ASN A 130 -41.21 0.61 -8.98
C ASN A 130 -41.98 -0.62 -9.47
N GLU A 131 -41.28 -1.64 -9.99
CA GLU A 131 -41.88 -2.80 -10.67
C GLU A 131 -40.94 -4.03 -10.70
N PRO A 132 -41.48 -5.25 -10.94
CA PRO A 132 -40.68 -6.45 -11.15
C PRO A 132 -39.74 -6.33 -12.37
N ILE A 133 -38.55 -6.94 -12.30
CA ILE A 133 -37.59 -6.96 -13.42
C ILE A 133 -38.01 -8.02 -14.45
N GLU A 134 -38.28 -9.23 -13.97
CA GLU A 134 -38.78 -10.37 -14.73
C GLU A 134 -40.20 -10.71 -14.31
N LEU A 135 -41.01 -11.15 -15.28
CA LEU A 135 -42.38 -11.61 -15.03
C LEU A 135 -42.37 -12.99 -14.38
N ASN A 136 -43.35 -13.25 -13.53
CA ASN A 136 -43.54 -14.55 -12.90
C ASN A 136 -43.82 -15.60 -13.98
N LEU A 137 -42.99 -16.65 -14.02
CA LEU A 137 -43.15 -17.76 -14.96
C LEU A 137 -44.12 -18.80 -14.39
N PRO A 138 -44.96 -19.44 -15.24
CA PRO A 138 -45.77 -20.57 -14.81
C PRO A 138 -44.88 -21.78 -14.48
N ASN A 139 -45.34 -22.64 -13.55
CA ASN A 139 -44.53 -23.72 -12.95
C ASN A 139 -43.93 -24.71 -13.96
N ASP A 140 -44.58 -24.89 -15.11
CA ASP A 140 -44.13 -25.75 -16.22
C ASP A 140 -42.89 -25.21 -16.95
N GLN A 141 -42.63 -23.89 -16.87
CA GLN A 141 -41.46 -23.24 -17.45
C GLN A 141 -40.29 -23.12 -16.46
N ILE A 142 -40.49 -23.52 -15.20
CA ILE A 142 -39.45 -23.52 -14.17
C ILE A 142 -38.71 -24.86 -14.20
N ARG A 143 -37.38 -24.83 -14.08
CA ARG A 143 -36.54 -26.03 -14.01
C ARG A 143 -36.95 -26.94 -12.84
N GLN A 144 -37.38 -28.16 -13.17
CA GLN A 144 -37.83 -29.16 -12.18
C GLN A 144 -36.65 -29.86 -11.48
N GLU A 145 -35.55 -30.09 -12.20
CA GLU A 145 -34.36 -30.75 -11.67
C GLU A 145 -33.43 -29.79 -10.92
N ALA A 146 -32.78 -30.27 -9.86
CA ALA A 146 -31.78 -29.50 -9.12
C ALA A 146 -30.58 -29.11 -10.00
N TYR A 147 -29.89 -28.03 -9.65
CA TYR A 147 -28.65 -27.65 -10.32
C TYR A 147 -27.53 -28.65 -10.01
N THR A 148 -26.65 -28.89 -10.99
CA THR A 148 -25.51 -29.80 -10.84
C THR A 148 -24.48 -29.20 -9.88
N LEU A 149 -24.10 -29.98 -8.86
CA LEU A 149 -22.99 -29.64 -7.96
C LEU A 149 -21.66 -30.17 -8.53
N PRO A 150 -20.51 -29.56 -8.14
CA PRO A 150 -19.20 -30.12 -8.48
C PRO A 150 -19.01 -31.56 -7.96
N ASP A 151 -18.14 -32.33 -8.63
CA ASP A 151 -17.86 -33.72 -8.28
C ASP A 151 -17.48 -33.88 -6.80
N GLY A 152 -18.20 -34.78 -6.11
CA GLY A 152 -17.98 -35.07 -4.69
C GLY A 152 -18.86 -34.29 -3.70
N PHE A 153 -19.84 -33.51 -4.17
CA PHE A 153 -20.87 -32.87 -3.33
C PHE A 153 -22.28 -33.35 -3.66
N VAL A 154 -23.17 -33.30 -2.67
CA VAL A 154 -24.59 -33.66 -2.80
C VAL A 154 -25.48 -32.64 -2.10
N TRP A 155 -26.65 -32.41 -2.67
CA TRP A 155 -27.70 -31.59 -2.06
C TRP A 155 -28.29 -32.29 -0.83
N ASP A 156 -28.67 -31.50 0.16
CA ASP A 156 -29.41 -31.93 1.33
C ASP A 156 -30.49 -30.90 1.66
N THR A 157 -31.66 -31.36 2.08
CA THR A 157 -32.71 -30.48 2.62
C THR A 157 -32.67 -30.62 4.14
N MET A 158 -32.39 -29.51 4.81
CA MET A 158 -32.03 -29.50 6.23
C MET A 158 -33.27 -29.48 7.11
N ASP A 159 -33.58 -30.59 7.77
CA ASP A 159 -34.63 -30.63 8.80
C ASP A 159 -34.12 -30.12 10.15
N LEU A 160 -34.52 -28.90 10.50
CA LEU A 160 -34.12 -28.25 11.75
C LEU A 160 -34.88 -28.76 12.98
N GLU A 161 -35.84 -29.67 12.83
CA GLU A 161 -36.43 -30.39 13.98
C GLU A 161 -35.50 -31.49 14.50
N ASP A 162 -34.63 -32.05 13.64
CA ASP A 162 -33.62 -32.99 14.07
C ASP A 162 -32.51 -32.26 14.83
N ALA A 163 -32.41 -32.55 16.14
CA ALA A 163 -31.39 -31.99 17.02
C ALA A 163 -29.95 -32.21 16.50
N LYS A 164 -29.71 -33.28 15.74
CA LYS A 164 -28.40 -33.59 15.15
C LYS A 164 -28.09 -32.65 13.98
N VAL A 165 -29.06 -32.44 13.09
CA VAL A 165 -28.95 -31.53 11.95
C VAL A 165 -28.82 -30.09 12.41
N LEU A 166 -29.59 -29.69 13.42
CA LEU A 166 -29.51 -28.36 14.03
C LEU A 166 -28.15 -28.11 14.69
N LYS A 167 -27.58 -29.12 15.35
CA LYS A 167 -26.22 -29.04 15.92
C LYS A 167 -25.13 -28.96 14.84
N GLU A 168 -25.31 -29.65 13.71
CA GLU A 168 -24.39 -29.53 12.57
C GLU A 168 -24.44 -28.13 11.96
N LEU A 169 -25.65 -27.57 11.78
CA LEU A 169 -25.82 -26.20 11.30
C LEU A 169 -25.19 -25.19 12.26
N TYR A 170 -25.47 -25.32 13.56
CA TYR A 170 -24.83 -24.50 14.60
C TYR A 170 -23.31 -24.53 14.49
N THR A 171 -22.73 -25.73 14.31
CA THR A 171 -21.28 -25.91 14.19
C THR A 171 -20.74 -25.23 12.93
N LEU A 172 -21.42 -25.41 11.79
CA LEU A 172 -21.04 -24.76 10.53
C LEU A 172 -21.04 -23.23 10.69
N LEU A 173 -22.10 -22.67 11.25
CA LEU A 173 -22.25 -21.22 11.41
C LEU A 173 -21.21 -20.65 12.38
N ASN A 174 -21.07 -21.23 13.58
CA ASN A 174 -20.11 -20.78 14.59
C ASN A 174 -18.65 -20.84 14.11
N GLU A 175 -18.29 -21.83 13.27
CA GLU A 175 -16.92 -21.96 12.75
C GLU A 175 -16.66 -21.16 11.46
N ASN A 176 -17.68 -20.90 10.62
CA ASN A 176 -17.48 -20.45 9.24
C ASN A 176 -18.29 -19.22 8.82
N TYR A 177 -19.24 -18.75 9.61
CA TYR A 177 -20.13 -17.68 9.19
C TYR A 177 -19.54 -16.29 9.45
N VAL A 178 -19.04 -16.03 10.67
CA VAL A 178 -18.53 -14.70 11.04
C VAL A 178 -17.25 -14.81 11.87
N GLU A 179 -16.19 -14.13 11.42
CA GLU A 179 -15.01 -13.83 12.22
C GLU A 179 -14.69 -12.35 12.00
N ASP A 180 -14.49 -11.61 13.09
CA ASP A 180 -13.85 -10.29 13.01
C ASP A 180 -12.47 -10.43 12.35
N ASP A 181 -11.96 -9.37 11.74
CA ASP A 181 -10.67 -9.34 11.03
C ASP A 181 -9.48 -9.86 11.89
N ASP A 182 -9.63 -9.91 13.22
CA ASP A 182 -8.66 -10.40 14.22
C ASP A 182 -8.97 -11.80 14.84
N CYS A 183 -10.08 -12.45 14.45
CA CYS A 183 -10.59 -13.73 15.01
C CYS A 183 -10.80 -13.75 16.54
N LEU A 184 -11.08 -12.59 17.17
CA LEU A 184 -11.21 -12.45 18.63
C LEU A 184 -12.61 -12.80 19.16
N PHE A 185 -13.66 -12.58 18.37
CA PHE A 185 -15.05 -12.87 18.73
C PHE A 185 -15.73 -13.75 17.68
N ARG A 186 -16.66 -14.61 18.13
CA ARG A 186 -17.52 -15.44 17.27
C ARG A 186 -18.95 -15.33 17.72
N PHE A 187 -19.89 -15.06 16.81
CA PHE A 187 -21.31 -15.07 17.17
C PHE A 187 -21.74 -16.48 17.54
N ASP A 188 -22.33 -16.58 18.72
CA ASP A 188 -22.95 -17.79 19.19
C ASP A 188 -24.44 -17.68 18.85
N TYR A 189 -24.90 -18.51 17.92
CA TYR A 189 -26.29 -18.58 17.48
C TYR A 189 -26.98 -19.77 18.16
N PRO A 190 -27.57 -19.62 19.37
CA PRO A 190 -28.20 -20.74 20.06
C PRO A 190 -29.20 -21.49 19.17
N PRO A 191 -29.34 -22.82 19.33
CA PRO A 191 -30.31 -23.61 18.56
C PRO A 191 -31.74 -23.04 18.58
N GLU A 192 -32.18 -22.50 19.72
CA GLU A 192 -33.51 -21.89 19.85
C GLU A 192 -33.61 -20.52 19.12
N PHE A 193 -32.51 -19.78 19.03
CA PHE A 193 -32.42 -18.58 18.21
C PHE A 193 -32.54 -18.92 16.72
N LEU A 194 -31.83 -19.95 16.25
CA LEU A 194 -31.93 -20.42 14.86
C LEU A 194 -33.35 -20.85 14.50
N LYS A 195 -34.05 -21.55 15.41
CA LYS A 195 -35.47 -21.88 15.21
C LYS A 195 -36.35 -20.64 15.11
N TRP A 196 -36.14 -19.65 15.99
CA TRP A 196 -36.88 -18.40 15.95
C TRP A 196 -36.64 -17.62 14.65
N ALA A 197 -35.39 -17.53 14.19
CA ALA A 197 -35.02 -16.79 12.99
C ALA A 197 -35.43 -17.50 11.68
N LEU A 198 -35.34 -18.83 11.60
CA LEU A 198 -35.51 -19.61 10.37
C LEU A 198 -36.90 -20.21 10.15
N LYS A 199 -37.77 -20.17 11.17
CA LYS A 199 -39.10 -20.80 11.14
C LYS A 199 -40.24 -19.85 11.56
N PRO A 200 -40.39 -18.67 10.94
CA PRO A 200 -41.59 -17.86 11.14
C PRO A 200 -42.84 -18.52 10.52
N PRO A 201 -44.05 -18.07 10.86
CA PRO A 201 -45.28 -18.56 10.24
C PRO A 201 -45.18 -18.60 8.71
N GLY A 202 -45.60 -19.71 8.09
CA GLY A 202 -45.52 -19.90 6.64
C GLY A 202 -44.19 -20.40 6.07
N TRP A 203 -43.17 -20.63 6.92
CA TRP A 203 -41.90 -21.23 6.48
C TRP A 203 -42.08 -22.61 5.82
N LYS A 204 -41.15 -22.99 4.94
CA LYS A 204 -41.16 -24.29 4.25
C LYS A 204 -39.83 -25.01 4.43
N LEU A 205 -39.89 -26.33 4.62
CA LEU A 205 -38.72 -27.19 4.78
C LEU A 205 -37.77 -27.12 3.58
N ASP A 206 -38.32 -27.08 2.36
CA ASP A 206 -37.53 -27.03 1.13
C ASP A 206 -36.68 -25.76 1.00
N TRP A 207 -36.99 -24.71 1.76
CA TRP A 207 -36.24 -23.46 1.78
C TRP A 207 -35.00 -23.50 2.67
N HIS A 208 -34.72 -24.62 3.35
CA HIS A 208 -33.47 -24.84 4.09
C HIS A 208 -32.53 -25.73 3.26
N CYS A 209 -31.70 -25.11 2.43
CA CYS A 209 -30.87 -25.80 1.45
C CYS A 209 -29.44 -25.99 1.97
N GLY A 210 -28.99 -27.25 2.06
CA GLY A 210 -27.65 -27.63 2.50
C GLY A 210 -26.84 -28.31 1.40
N VAL A 211 -25.50 -28.20 1.49
CA VAL A 211 -24.56 -28.96 0.66
C VAL A 211 -23.69 -29.82 1.55
N ARG A 212 -23.61 -31.11 1.24
CA ARG A 212 -22.78 -32.09 1.94
C ARG A 212 -21.70 -32.66 1.03
N VAL A 213 -20.57 -33.03 1.60
CA VAL A 213 -19.54 -33.80 0.91
C VAL A 213 -20.03 -35.25 0.74
N ALA A 214 -20.01 -35.78 -0.48
CA ALA A 214 -20.52 -37.10 -0.82
C ALA A 214 -19.86 -38.23 -0.01
N LYS A 215 -18.54 -38.15 0.20
CA LYS A 215 -17.74 -39.21 0.85
C LYS A 215 -18.01 -39.37 2.35
N ASN A 216 -18.13 -38.28 3.08
CA ASN A 216 -18.21 -38.29 4.55
C ASN A 216 -19.50 -37.66 5.11
N ARG A 217 -20.41 -37.23 4.22
CA ARG A 217 -21.69 -36.58 4.54
C ARG A 217 -21.57 -35.34 5.44
N LYS A 218 -20.38 -34.72 5.53
CA LYS A 218 -20.17 -33.50 6.32
C LYS A 218 -20.84 -32.31 5.65
N LEU A 219 -21.58 -31.51 6.43
CA LEU A 219 -22.19 -30.26 5.99
C LEU A 219 -21.11 -29.20 5.72
N VAL A 220 -21.16 -28.58 4.54
CA VAL A 220 -20.14 -27.63 4.06
C VAL A 220 -20.70 -26.35 3.45
N GLY A 221 -22.00 -26.29 3.20
CA GLY A 221 -22.70 -25.09 2.74
C GLY A 221 -24.16 -25.10 3.19
N PHE A 222 -24.71 -23.91 3.41
CA PHE A 222 -26.09 -23.69 3.83
C PHE A 222 -26.61 -22.35 3.31
N ILE A 223 -27.88 -22.30 2.92
CA ILE A 223 -28.64 -21.07 2.63
C ILE A 223 -30.10 -21.30 3.02
N SER A 224 -30.75 -20.27 3.56
CA SER A 224 -32.16 -20.33 3.96
C SER A 224 -32.99 -19.18 3.42
N ALA A 225 -34.29 -19.41 3.25
CA ALA A 225 -35.27 -18.38 2.94
C ALA A 225 -36.47 -18.47 3.89
N ILE A 226 -37.02 -17.31 4.27
CA ILE A 226 -38.23 -17.19 5.10
C ILE A 226 -39.27 -16.30 4.39
N PRO A 227 -40.58 -16.54 4.57
CA PRO A 227 -41.61 -15.71 3.94
C PRO A 227 -41.70 -14.33 4.61
N ALA A 228 -42.02 -13.30 3.81
CA ALA A 228 -42.30 -11.96 4.32
C ALA A 228 -43.27 -11.22 3.37
N SER A 229 -44.30 -10.58 3.94
CA SER A 229 -45.11 -9.59 3.23
C SER A 229 -44.48 -8.21 3.39
N VAL A 230 -44.17 -7.54 2.27
CA VAL A 230 -43.45 -6.27 2.27
C VAL A 230 -44.17 -5.22 1.42
N GLY A 231 -44.39 -4.05 2.01
CA GLY A 231 -44.84 -2.86 1.31
C GLY A 231 -43.66 -2.12 0.68
N ILE A 232 -43.65 -2.03 -0.65
CA ILE A 232 -42.68 -1.29 -1.46
C ILE A 232 -43.37 -0.10 -2.12
N HIS A 233 -43.19 1.08 -1.53
CA HIS A 233 -43.95 2.30 -1.79
C HIS A 233 -45.47 2.08 -1.62
N ASP A 234 -46.21 2.09 -2.74
CA ASP A 234 -47.66 1.95 -2.81
C ASP A 234 -48.10 0.52 -3.19
N ARG A 235 -47.15 -0.42 -3.32
CA ARG A 235 -47.43 -1.82 -3.67
C ARG A 235 -47.13 -2.75 -2.51
N GLN A 236 -48.02 -3.69 -2.27
CA GLN A 236 -47.81 -4.80 -1.35
C GLN A 236 -47.37 -6.03 -2.16
N VAL A 237 -46.28 -6.67 -1.73
CA VAL A 237 -45.67 -7.79 -2.46
C VAL A 237 -45.31 -8.90 -1.46
N GLU A 238 -45.67 -10.12 -1.78
CA GLU A 238 -45.19 -11.33 -1.10
C GLU A 238 -43.77 -11.63 -1.59
N ILE A 239 -42.81 -11.64 -0.67
CA ILE A 239 -41.40 -11.88 -0.96
C ILE A 239 -40.81 -12.92 0.00
N VAL A 240 -39.57 -13.35 -0.24
CA VAL A 240 -38.79 -14.10 0.75
C VAL A 240 -37.61 -13.29 1.27
N GLU A 241 -37.31 -13.38 2.56
CA GLU A 241 -36.06 -12.88 3.16
C GLU A 241 -35.02 -14.00 3.16
N ILE A 242 -33.85 -13.75 2.57
CA ILE A 242 -32.74 -14.72 2.50
C ILE A 242 -31.80 -14.52 3.69
N ASN A 243 -31.57 -15.60 4.46
CA ASN A 243 -30.75 -15.59 5.67
C ASN A 243 -29.68 -16.71 5.66
N PHE A 244 -28.61 -16.55 6.44
CA PHE A 244 -27.58 -17.56 6.74
C PHE A 244 -26.92 -18.21 5.51
N LEU A 245 -26.53 -17.43 4.48
CA LEU A 245 -25.71 -17.94 3.39
C LEU A 245 -24.27 -18.21 3.86
N CYS A 246 -23.97 -19.45 4.22
CA CYS A 246 -22.68 -19.86 4.75
C CYS A 246 -22.04 -20.94 3.88
N VAL A 247 -20.79 -20.73 3.46
CA VAL A 247 -19.95 -21.76 2.84
C VAL A 247 -18.66 -21.91 3.62
N HIS A 248 -18.28 -23.15 3.89
CA HIS A 248 -17.04 -23.49 4.59
C HIS A 248 -15.84 -22.79 3.95
N LYS A 249 -14.99 -22.12 4.76
CA LYS A 249 -13.95 -21.18 4.28
C LYS A 249 -13.07 -21.72 3.15
N LYS A 250 -12.59 -22.96 3.31
CA LYS A 250 -11.75 -23.67 2.31
C LYS A 250 -12.42 -23.95 0.95
N LEU A 251 -13.74 -23.77 0.85
CA LEU A 251 -14.53 -24.09 -0.34
C LEU A 251 -15.12 -22.84 -1.01
N ARG A 252 -14.91 -21.64 -0.45
CA ARG A 252 -15.41 -20.38 -1.01
C ARG A 252 -14.87 -20.14 -2.43
N SER A 253 -13.62 -20.53 -2.71
CA SER A 253 -13.00 -20.42 -4.05
C SER A 253 -13.56 -21.40 -5.10
N LYS A 254 -14.39 -22.39 -4.72
CA LYS A 254 -14.91 -23.43 -5.62
C LYS A 254 -16.28 -23.12 -6.24
N ARG A 255 -16.70 -21.85 -6.28
CA ARG A 255 -17.97 -21.38 -6.88
C ARG A 255 -19.23 -22.10 -6.35
N VAL A 256 -19.23 -22.58 -5.10
CA VAL A 256 -20.38 -23.27 -4.49
C VAL A 256 -21.52 -22.29 -4.15
N ALA A 257 -21.21 -21.05 -3.78
CA ALA A 257 -22.21 -20.07 -3.37
C ALA A 257 -23.16 -19.61 -4.51
N PRO A 258 -22.69 -19.32 -5.74
CA PRO A 258 -23.57 -19.06 -6.88
C PRO A 258 -24.55 -20.20 -7.19
N VAL A 259 -24.11 -21.46 -7.02
CA VAL A 259 -24.94 -22.64 -7.26
C VAL A 259 -26.00 -22.79 -6.16
N LEU A 260 -25.64 -22.51 -4.91
CA LEU A 260 -26.57 -22.40 -3.78
C LEU A 260 -27.66 -21.35 -4.01
N ILE A 261 -27.28 -20.15 -4.46
CA ILE A 261 -28.24 -19.07 -4.78
C ILE A 261 -29.21 -19.52 -5.87
N ARG A 262 -28.70 -20.07 -6.99
CA ARG A 262 -29.57 -20.55 -8.08
C ARG A 262 -30.51 -21.66 -7.64
N GLU A 263 -30.06 -22.55 -6.75
CA GLU A 263 -30.91 -23.63 -6.24
C GLU A 263 -31.99 -23.11 -5.28
N ILE A 264 -31.68 -22.19 -4.36
CA ILE A 264 -32.73 -21.63 -3.49
C ILE A 264 -33.72 -20.80 -4.31
N THR A 265 -33.27 -20.02 -5.30
CA THR A 265 -34.15 -19.28 -6.23
C THR A 265 -35.09 -20.25 -6.96
N ARG A 266 -34.59 -21.39 -7.45
CA ARG A 266 -35.43 -22.41 -8.09
C ARG A 266 -36.51 -22.95 -7.14
N ARG A 267 -36.14 -23.30 -5.90
CA ARG A 267 -37.08 -23.83 -4.89
C ARG A 267 -38.14 -22.80 -4.47
N VAL A 268 -37.77 -21.53 -4.39
CA VAL A 268 -38.71 -20.43 -4.08
C VAL A 268 -39.64 -20.17 -5.27
N ASN A 269 -39.12 -20.10 -6.50
CA ASN A 269 -39.91 -19.88 -7.70
C ASN A 269 -40.95 -20.99 -7.94
N LEU A 270 -40.63 -22.26 -7.65
CA LEU A 270 -41.60 -23.38 -7.71
C LEU A 270 -42.81 -23.19 -6.78
N ASN A 271 -42.70 -22.32 -5.78
CA ASN A 271 -43.77 -21.96 -4.86
C ASN A 271 -44.51 -20.67 -5.27
N GLY A 272 -44.21 -20.12 -6.46
CA GLY A 272 -44.90 -18.95 -7.02
C GLY A 272 -44.41 -17.59 -6.52
N ILE A 273 -43.33 -17.55 -5.74
CA ILE A 273 -42.70 -16.31 -5.26
C ILE A 273 -41.43 -16.08 -6.07
N PHE A 274 -41.24 -14.87 -6.61
CA PHE A 274 -40.10 -14.56 -7.50
C PHE A 274 -39.25 -13.40 -6.99
N GLN A 275 -39.63 -12.80 -5.86
CA GLN A 275 -39.02 -11.62 -5.27
C GLN A 275 -38.38 -11.98 -3.94
N ALA A 276 -37.24 -11.36 -3.62
CA ALA A 276 -36.57 -11.56 -2.34
C ALA A 276 -35.96 -10.27 -1.80
N VAL A 277 -35.77 -10.21 -0.49
CA VAL A 277 -34.97 -9.19 0.20
C VAL A 277 -33.80 -9.87 0.89
N TYR A 278 -32.64 -9.22 0.88
CA TYR A 278 -31.45 -9.73 1.56
C TYR A 278 -30.52 -8.57 1.93
N THR A 279 -29.64 -8.84 2.89
CA THR A 279 -28.62 -7.90 3.34
C THR A 279 -27.22 -8.46 3.17
N ALA A 280 -26.22 -7.57 3.10
CA ALA A 280 -24.82 -7.97 3.11
C ALA A 280 -23.94 -6.90 3.78
N GLY A 281 -22.90 -7.36 4.50
CA GLY A 281 -21.86 -6.51 5.08
C GLY A 281 -20.81 -6.03 4.06
N VAL A 282 -20.91 -6.53 2.83
CA VAL A 282 -20.10 -6.15 1.67
C VAL A 282 -21.01 -5.56 0.60
N VAL A 283 -20.46 -4.70 -0.25
CA VAL A 283 -21.26 -4.02 -1.26
C VAL A 283 -21.35 -4.85 -2.53
N LEU A 284 -22.56 -5.34 -2.80
CA LEU A 284 -23.01 -5.93 -4.06
C LEU A 284 -23.67 -4.86 -4.96
N PRO A 285 -23.87 -5.11 -6.27
CA PRO A 285 -24.45 -4.15 -7.21
C PRO A 285 -25.80 -3.58 -6.78
N LYS A 286 -25.84 -2.26 -6.83
CA LYS A 286 -26.92 -1.31 -6.49
C LYS A 286 -27.72 -1.64 -5.22
N PRO A 287 -27.18 -1.38 -4.02
CA PRO A 287 -27.98 -1.38 -2.79
C PRO A 287 -29.06 -0.29 -2.85
N ILE A 288 -30.21 -0.56 -2.23
CA ILE A 288 -31.33 0.38 -2.13
C ILE A 288 -31.03 1.46 -1.08
N THR A 289 -30.44 1.02 0.03
CA THR A 289 -29.97 1.88 1.11
C THR A 289 -28.81 1.21 1.85
N THR A 290 -28.06 2.01 2.59
CA THR A 290 -27.03 1.57 3.52
C THR A 290 -27.40 2.00 4.94
N CYS A 291 -27.25 1.10 5.90
CA CYS A 291 -27.38 1.38 7.32
C CYS A 291 -26.04 1.08 8.01
N ARG A 292 -25.77 1.71 9.15
CA ARG A 292 -24.56 1.50 9.95
C ARG A 292 -24.92 1.06 11.37
N TYR A 293 -24.16 0.12 11.91
CA TYR A 293 -24.28 -0.28 13.31
C TYR A 293 -23.67 0.75 14.26
N TRP A 294 -24.32 0.91 15.41
CA TRP A 294 -23.87 1.76 16.50
C TRP A 294 -23.91 0.96 17.81
N HIS A 295 -22.90 1.14 18.66
CA HIS A 295 -22.74 0.37 19.89
C HIS A 295 -22.76 1.26 21.12
N ARG A 296 -23.49 0.85 22.15
CA ARG A 296 -23.58 1.51 23.44
C ARG A 296 -23.07 0.61 24.56
N SER A 297 -21.96 0.98 25.18
CA SER A 297 -21.35 0.19 26.27
C SER A 297 -22.19 0.22 27.56
N LEU A 298 -22.80 -0.91 27.93
CA LEU A 298 -23.50 -1.07 29.21
C LEU A 298 -22.54 -1.53 30.32
N ASN A 299 -21.52 -2.31 29.95
CA ASN A 299 -20.46 -2.79 30.84
C ASN A 299 -19.05 -2.43 30.30
N PRO A 300 -18.62 -1.16 30.40
CA PRO A 300 -17.34 -0.71 29.83
C PRO A 300 -16.12 -1.49 30.33
N LYS A 301 -16.14 -1.97 31.58
CA LYS A 301 -15.04 -2.75 32.15
C LYS A 301 -14.83 -4.07 31.40
N LYS A 302 -15.90 -4.86 31.26
CA LYS A 302 -15.84 -6.15 30.56
C LYS A 302 -15.48 -5.96 29.09
N LEU A 303 -16.05 -4.95 28.42
CA LEU A 303 -15.75 -4.66 27.01
C LEU A 303 -14.29 -4.22 26.78
N ILE A 304 -13.68 -3.47 27.70
CA ILE A 304 -12.26 -3.10 27.62
C ILE A 304 -11.34 -4.30 27.92
N GLU A 305 -11.66 -5.11 28.93
CA GLU A 305 -10.90 -6.31 29.29
C GLU A 305 -10.93 -7.40 28.20
N THR A 306 -12.04 -7.49 27.46
CA THR A 306 -12.20 -8.39 26.31
C THR A 306 -11.63 -7.84 25.02
N LYS A 307 -11.18 -6.56 25.00
CA LYS A 307 -10.76 -5.81 23.82
C LYS A 307 -11.88 -5.51 22.81
N PHE A 308 -13.15 -5.66 23.18
CA PHE A 308 -14.30 -5.23 22.37
C PHE A 308 -14.40 -3.69 22.28
N SER A 309 -13.84 -2.96 23.24
CA SER A 309 -13.77 -1.49 23.19
C SER A 309 -12.43 -0.98 23.72
N HIS A 310 -11.95 0.15 23.19
CA HIS A 310 -10.68 0.75 23.60
C HIS A 310 -10.87 2.03 24.42
N LEU A 311 -9.89 2.32 25.29
CA LEU A 311 -9.81 3.59 26.00
C LEU A 311 -9.29 4.68 25.06
N THR A 312 -10.08 5.74 24.86
CA THR A 312 -9.65 6.92 24.09
C THR A 312 -8.54 7.68 24.82
N ARG A 313 -7.67 8.39 24.08
CA ARG A 313 -6.56 9.19 24.65
C ARG A 313 -7.12 10.16 25.73
N ASN A 314 -6.48 10.22 26.89
CA ASN A 314 -6.90 11.01 28.08
C ASN A 314 -8.12 10.51 28.89
N MET A 315 -8.66 9.31 28.60
CA MET A 315 -9.71 8.67 29.41
C MET A 315 -9.14 7.57 30.30
N THR A 316 -9.55 7.54 31.56
CA THR A 316 -9.29 6.40 32.47
C THR A 316 -10.50 5.47 32.49
N LEU A 317 -10.31 4.22 32.91
CA LEU A 317 -11.40 3.25 33.08
C LEU A 317 -12.51 3.80 33.99
N GLN A 318 -12.14 4.44 35.10
CA GLN A 318 -13.10 5.08 36.02
C GLN A 318 -13.88 6.23 35.37
N ARG A 319 -13.23 7.07 34.57
CA ARG A 319 -13.91 8.16 33.82
C ARG A 319 -14.88 7.60 32.78
N THR A 320 -14.51 6.52 32.10
CA THR A 320 -15.34 5.84 31.10
C THR A 320 -16.59 5.21 31.74
N ILE A 321 -16.43 4.54 32.88
CA ILE A 321 -17.56 4.00 33.66
C ILE A 321 -18.49 5.14 34.11
N LYS A 322 -17.93 6.28 34.55
CA LYS A 322 -18.73 7.46 34.95
C LYS A 322 -19.47 8.08 33.76
N LEU A 323 -18.82 8.17 32.59
CA LEU A 323 -19.41 8.72 31.37
C LEU A 323 -20.65 7.93 30.93
N TYR A 324 -20.59 6.61 31.02
CA TYR A 324 -21.64 5.70 30.56
C TYR A 324 -22.61 5.25 31.64
N LYS A 325 -22.54 5.85 32.84
CA LYS A 325 -23.43 5.52 33.96
C LYS A 325 -24.90 5.80 33.59
N LEU A 326 -25.73 4.77 33.72
CA LEU A 326 -27.18 4.82 33.57
C LEU A 326 -27.88 4.85 34.93
N PRO A 327 -29.12 5.39 35.02
CA PRO A 327 -29.94 5.31 36.23
C PRO A 327 -30.29 3.85 36.57
N MET A 328 -30.75 3.61 37.82
CA MET A 328 -31.09 2.25 38.27
C MET A 328 -32.52 1.83 37.90
N GLN A 329 -33.43 2.79 37.67
CA GLN A 329 -34.81 2.53 37.30
C GLN A 329 -35.17 3.28 36.01
N PRO A 330 -36.05 2.72 35.17
CA PRO A 330 -36.64 3.42 34.03
C PRO A 330 -37.34 4.72 34.46
N LYS A 331 -37.39 5.69 33.55
CA LYS A 331 -38.10 6.96 33.71
C LYS A 331 -39.61 6.76 33.60
N CYS A 332 -40.07 5.83 32.77
CA CYS A 332 -41.48 5.47 32.63
C CYS A 332 -41.91 4.41 33.64
N ASN A 333 -42.82 4.77 34.54
CA ASN A 333 -43.40 3.83 35.51
C ASN A 333 -44.49 2.92 34.90
N LEU A 334 -44.94 3.20 33.68
CA LEU A 334 -46.03 2.48 32.99
C LEU A 334 -45.50 1.42 32.00
N LEU A 335 -44.19 1.23 31.91
CA LEU A 335 -43.56 0.27 31.01
C LEU A 335 -43.67 -1.14 31.60
N ARG A 336 -44.27 -2.08 30.86
CA ARG A 336 -44.42 -3.49 31.27
C ARG A 336 -44.11 -4.45 30.12
N PRO A 337 -43.77 -5.73 30.40
CA PRO A 337 -43.59 -6.73 29.34
C PRO A 337 -44.84 -6.91 28.48
N LEU A 338 -44.63 -7.17 27.19
CA LEU A 338 -45.69 -7.45 26.23
C LEU A 338 -46.34 -8.82 26.52
N THR A 339 -47.67 -8.87 26.53
CA THR A 339 -48.45 -10.10 26.72
C THR A 339 -49.28 -10.43 25.48
N LYS A 340 -49.81 -11.66 25.40
CA LYS A 340 -50.66 -12.08 24.26
C LYS A 340 -51.91 -11.21 24.06
N ALA A 341 -52.45 -10.65 25.15
CA ALA A 341 -53.63 -9.77 25.07
C ALA A 341 -53.32 -8.43 24.37
N ASP A 342 -52.05 -8.01 24.37
CA ASP A 342 -51.61 -6.73 23.81
C ASP A 342 -51.34 -6.80 22.30
N ILE A 343 -51.23 -8.00 21.74
CA ILE A 343 -50.81 -8.24 20.34
C ILE A 343 -51.63 -7.42 19.34
N PRO A 344 -52.98 -7.39 19.38
CA PRO A 344 -53.75 -6.63 18.40
C PRO A 344 -53.43 -5.12 18.45
N GLY A 345 -53.37 -4.55 19.65
CA GLY A 345 -53.10 -3.12 19.84
C GLY A 345 -51.65 -2.73 19.52
N ALA A 346 -50.68 -3.58 19.86
CA ALA A 346 -49.28 -3.36 19.56
C ALA A 346 -48.97 -3.56 18.06
N CYS A 347 -49.64 -4.52 17.41
CA CYS A 347 -49.56 -4.75 15.97
C CYS A 347 -50.14 -3.57 15.18
N GLU A 348 -51.28 -3.02 15.61
CA GLU A 348 -51.86 -1.80 15.01
C GLU A 348 -50.92 -0.59 15.18
N LEU A 349 -50.36 -0.40 16.38
CA LEU A 349 -49.41 0.67 16.67
C LEU A 349 -48.16 0.59 15.79
N LEU A 350 -47.54 -0.60 15.69
CA LEU A 350 -46.37 -0.81 14.85
C LEU A 350 -46.70 -0.62 13.36
N GLY A 351 -47.82 -1.18 12.89
CA GLY A 351 -48.28 -1.02 11.51
C GLY A 351 -48.46 0.44 11.14
N ALA A 352 -49.13 1.24 11.99
CA ALA A 352 -49.33 2.67 11.78
C ALA A 352 -48.00 3.45 11.77
N TYR A 353 -47.03 3.08 12.60
CA TYR A 353 -45.70 3.69 12.58
C TYR A 353 -44.94 3.37 11.29
N LEU A 354 -44.98 2.11 10.85
CA LEU A 354 -44.24 1.63 9.69
C LEU A 354 -44.73 2.22 8.36
N GLN A 355 -45.99 2.65 8.26
CA GLN A 355 -46.53 3.34 7.08
C GLN A 355 -45.76 4.60 6.68
N LYS A 356 -44.96 5.19 7.59
CA LYS A 356 -44.07 6.32 7.29
C LYS A 356 -42.93 5.96 6.33
N PHE A 357 -42.60 4.67 6.20
CA PHE A 357 -41.46 4.20 5.43
C PHE A 357 -41.89 3.57 4.10
N LYS A 358 -41.04 3.75 3.08
CA LYS A 358 -41.30 3.29 1.71
C LYS A 358 -40.93 1.82 1.49
N LEU A 359 -40.07 1.24 2.33
CA LEU A 359 -39.86 -0.21 2.39
C LEU A 359 -40.13 -0.64 3.83
N ARG A 360 -41.17 -1.46 4.01
CA ARG A 360 -41.65 -1.84 5.34
C ARG A 360 -42.22 -3.27 5.34
N PRO A 361 -42.01 -4.05 6.39
CA PRO A 361 -42.71 -5.31 6.55
C PRO A 361 -44.16 -5.03 6.96
N GLU A 362 -45.06 -5.89 6.54
CA GLU A 362 -46.44 -5.91 6.98
C GLU A 362 -46.65 -7.16 7.84
N PHE A 363 -46.77 -6.95 9.15
CA PHE A 363 -46.94 -8.04 10.11
C PHE A 363 -48.43 -8.41 10.22
N SER A 364 -48.74 -9.69 10.01
CA SER A 364 -49.99 -10.25 10.53
C SER A 364 -49.90 -10.39 12.06
N CYS A 365 -51.03 -10.62 12.73
CA CYS A 365 -51.00 -10.88 14.18
C CYS A 365 -50.18 -12.13 14.53
N ASP A 366 -50.17 -13.14 13.67
CA ASP A 366 -49.38 -14.37 13.85
C ASP A 366 -47.87 -14.09 13.70
N ASP A 367 -47.50 -13.27 12.71
CA ASP A 367 -46.10 -12.84 12.54
C ASP A 367 -45.65 -12.00 13.73
N PHE A 368 -46.51 -11.08 14.17
CA PHE A 368 -46.23 -10.22 15.31
C PHE A 368 -46.03 -11.05 16.59
N GLU A 369 -46.89 -12.05 16.84
CA GLU A 369 -46.73 -12.96 17.97
C GLU A 369 -45.39 -13.68 17.91
N HIS A 370 -45.02 -14.22 16.75
CA HIS A 370 -43.76 -14.95 16.61
C HIS A 370 -42.53 -14.07 16.86
N TRP A 371 -42.53 -12.85 16.33
CA TRP A 371 -41.38 -11.95 16.37
C TRP A 371 -41.25 -11.13 17.66
N PHE A 372 -42.35 -10.75 18.30
CA PHE A 372 -42.32 -9.79 19.40
C PHE A 372 -42.74 -10.35 20.76
N LEU A 373 -43.39 -11.52 20.83
CA LEU A 373 -43.72 -12.10 22.13
C LEU A 373 -42.44 -12.42 22.92
N PRO A 374 -42.26 -11.91 24.16
CA PRO A 374 -41.02 -12.09 24.91
C PRO A 374 -40.65 -13.55 25.10
N ARG A 375 -39.39 -13.90 24.76
CA ARG A 375 -38.82 -15.24 24.93
C ARG A 375 -37.44 -15.08 25.58
N THR A 376 -37.23 -15.77 26.70
CA THR A 376 -35.98 -15.69 27.47
C THR A 376 -34.76 -15.92 26.58
N ASP A 377 -33.79 -15.01 26.66
CA ASP A 377 -32.53 -15.03 25.90
C ASP A 377 -32.69 -15.01 24.36
N ILE A 378 -33.87 -14.65 23.83
CA ILE A 378 -34.11 -14.49 22.39
C ILE A 378 -34.60 -13.08 22.09
N ILE A 379 -35.77 -12.68 22.60
CA ILE A 379 -36.39 -11.37 22.33
C ILE A 379 -37.03 -10.83 23.61
N ASP A 380 -36.74 -9.59 23.94
CA ASP A 380 -37.38 -8.84 25.01
C ASP A 380 -38.23 -7.72 24.39
N SER A 381 -39.53 -7.69 24.73
CA SER A 381 -40.46 -6.68 24.24
C SER A 381 -41.31 -6.11 25.37
N PHE A 382 -41.49 -4.80 25.36
CA PHE A 382 -42.21 -4.04 26.39
C PHE A 382 -43.19 -3.07 25.73
N VAL A 383 -44.28 -2.78 26.44
CA VAL A 383 -45.32 -1.85 26.01
C VAL A 383 -45.63 -0.86 27.12
N VAL A 384 -46.06 0.34 26.73
CA VAL A 384 -46.67 1.33 27.61
C VAL A 384 -48.17 1.33 27.35
N GLU A 385 -48.93 1.10 28.41
CA GLU A 385 -50.39 1.16 28.36
C GLU A 385 -50.88 2.40 29.08
N LYS A 386 -51.72 3.18 28.41
CA LYS A 386 -52.40 4.34 28.98
C LYS A 386 -53.87 4.31 28.58
N ASP A 387 -54.74 4.43 29.57
CA ASP A 387 -56.21 4.45 29.39
C ASP A 387 -56.74 3.23 28.57
N GLY A 388 -56.15 2.04 28.76
CA GLY A 388 -56.55 0.80 28.09
C GLY A 388 -56.08 0.66 26.63
N LYS A 389 -55.20 1.56 26.15
CA LYS A 389 -54.58 1.49 24.83
C LYS A 389 -53.06 1.43 24.93
N ILE A 390 -52.46 0.64 24.04
CA ILE A 390 -51.01 0.58 23.88
C ILE A 390 -50.55 1.83 23.12
N THR A 391 -49.68 2.61 23.73
CA THR A 391 -49.22 3.89 23.17
C THR A 391 -47.78 3.84 22.69
N ASP A 392 -46.91 3.08 23.35
CA ASP A 392 -45.49 3.01 23.04
C ASP A 392 -45.00 1.56 23.15
N MET A 393 -43.98 1.19 22.38
CA MET A 393 -43.44 -0.17 22.32
C MET A 393 -41.92 -0.15 22.19
N ILE A 394 -41.26 -1.07 22.91
CA ILE A 394 -39.81 -1.33 22.83
C ILE A 394 -39.60 -2.79 22.49
N SER A 395 -38.65 -3.10 21.60
CA SER A 395 -38.17 -4.47 21.41
C SER A 395 -36.68 -4.54 21.08
N TYR A 396 -36.00 -5.52 21.66
CA TYR A 396 -34.61 -5.84 21.34
C TYR A 396 -34.34 -7.34 21.49
N TYR A 397 -33.54 -7.92 20.59
CA TYR A 397 -33.18 -9.33 20.62
C TYR A 397 -31.78 -9.57 21.21
N THR A 398 -31.56 -10.78 21.70
CA THR A 398 -30.29 -11.20 22.31
C THR A 398 -29.49 -12.00 21.31
N LEU A 399 -28.23 -11.61 21.09
CA LEU A 399 -27.26 -12.43 20.35
C LEU A 399 -25.92 -12.39 21.11
N PRO A 400 -25.51 -13.51 21.73
CA PRO A 400 -24.24 -13.57 22.45
C PRO A 400 -23.05 -13.77 21.50
N SER A 401 -21.88 -13.30 21.91
CA SER A 401 -20.60 -13.53 21.23
C SER A 401 -19.65 -14.30 22.14
N THR A 402 -19.02 -15.34 21.63
CA THR A 402 -17.95 -16.09 22.30
C THR A 402 -16.63 -15.33 22.18
N VAL A 403 -15.88 -15.21 23.28
CA VAL A 403 -14.57 -14.55 23.30
C VAL A 403 -13.47 -15.60 23.18
N VAL A 404 -12.67 -15.50 22.12
CA VAL A 404 -11.56 -16.42 21.84
C VAL A 404 -10.28 -15.91 22.51
N ASN A 405 -9.51 -16.79 23.16
CA ASN A 405 -8.21 -16.49 23.78
C ASN A 405 -8.20 -15.48 24.97
N ASN A 406 -9.33 -15.28 25.68
CA ASN A 406 -9.36 -14.49 26.92
C ASN A 406 -9.40 -15.40 28.17
N PRO A 407 -8.50 -15.24 29.16
CA PRO A 407 -8.44 -16.10 30.34
C PRO A 407 -9.55 -15.84 31.37
N VAL A 408 -10.27 -14.70 31.30
CA VAL A 408 -11.22 -14.26 32.33
C VAL A 408 -12.66 -14.30 31.85
N HIS A 409 -12.97 -13.78 30.65
CA HIS A 409 -14.33 -13.70 30.12
C HIS A 409 -14.50 -14.61 28.91
N LYS A 410 -15.53 -15.48 28.95
CA LYS A 410 -15.80 -16.45 27.87
C LYS A 410 -16.84 -15.98 26.84
N SER A 411 -17.72 -15.05 27.22
CA SER A 411 -18.78 -14.54 26.35
C SER A 411 -19.14 -13.09 26.65
N ILE A 412 -19.66 -12.39 25.65
CA ILE A 412 -20.25 -11.05 25.71
C ILE A 412 -21.72 -11.18 25.36
N LYS A 413 -22.61 -10.62 26.19
CA LYS A 413 -24.06 -10.63 25.91
C LYS A 413 -24.45 -9.30 25.28
N ALA A 414 -24.84 -9.31 24.01
CA ALA A 414 -25.24 -8.13 23.26
C ALA A 414 -26.76 -8.09 23.02
N ALA A 415 -27.35 -6.91 23.20
CA ALA A 415 -28.75 -6.61 22.86
C ALA A 415 -28.78 -5.86 21.52
N TYR A 416 -29.70 -6.19 20.63
CA TYR A 416 -29.87 -5.51 19.33
C TYR A 416 -31.26 -4.90 19.25
N ALA A 417 -31.34 -3.59 19.08
CA ALA A 417 -32.61 -2.90 18.88
C ALA A 417 -33.35 -3.46 17.67
N PHE A 418 -34.63 -3.80 17.84
CA PHE A 418 -35.47 -4.39 16.79
C PHE A 418 -36.46 -3.35 16.24
N TYR A 419 -37.66 -3.24 16.82
CA TYR A 419 -38.63 -2.17 16.49
C TYR A 419 -39.05 -1.41 17.75
N ASN A 420 -38.97 -0.08 17.69
CA ASN A 420 -39.31 0.79 18.81
C ASN A 420 -40.22 1.91 18.32
N VAL A 421 -41.38 2.08 18.96
CA VAL A 421 -42.41 3.05 18.59
C VAL A 421 -42.72 3.94 19.77
N ALA A 422 -42.57 5.25 19.59
CA ALA A 422 -42.85 6.25 20.60
C ALA A 422 -43.94 7.21 20.11
N THR A 423 -45.01 7.39 20.90
CA THR A 423 -46.10 8.34 20.64
C THR A 423 -46.36 9.28 21.81
N THR A 424 -46.35 8.78 23.05
CA THR A 424 -46.59 9.61 24.25
C THR A 424 -45.29 10.08 24.89
N MET A 425 -44.22 9.30 24.71
CA MET A 425 -42.87 9.65 25.15
C MET A 425 -42.00 10.08 23.97
N SER A 426 -40.88 10.75 24.27
CA SER A 426 -39.85 10.96 23.27
C SER A 426 -39.16 9.62 22.98
N LEU A 427 -38.78 9.37 21.73
CA LEU A 427 -38.04 8.16 21.34
C LEU A 427 -36.73 8.03 22.13
N GLN A 428 -36.07 9.16 22.43
CA GLN A 428 -34.86 9.21 23.25
C GLN A 428 -35.11 8.72 24.68
N ASP A 429 -36.20 9.16 25.33
CA ASP A 429 -36.54 8.69 26.67
C ASP A 429 -36.93 7.20 26.67
N LEU A 430 -37.68 6.76 25.65
CA LEU A 430 -38.10 5.38 25.51
C LEU A 430 -36.88 4.43 25.35
N ILE A 431 -35.89 4.81 24.54
CA ILE A 431 -34.67 4.02 24.37
C ILE A 431 -33.75 4.12 25.59
N LEU A 432 -33.73 5.25 26.30
CA LEU A 432 -33.03 5.34 27.57
C LEU A 432 -33.55 4.29 28.58
N ASP A 433 -34.87 4.09 28.61
CA ASP A 433 -35.49 3.06 29.44
C ASP A 433 -35.11 1.64 28.98
N ALA A 434 -35.06 1.40 27.66
CA ALA A 434 -34.56 0.15 27.10
C ALA A 434 -33.10 -0.15 27.54
N LEU A 435 -32.22 0.85 27.53
CA LEU A 435 -30.84 0.71 27.99
C LEU A 435 -30.75 0.34 29.48
N VAL A 436 -31.64 0.89 30.31
CA VAL A 436 -31.72 0.56 31.75
C VAL A 436 -32.19 -0.89 31.93
N LEU A 437 -33.22 -1.31 31.20
CA LEU A 437 -33.74 -2.68 31.25
C LEU A 437 -32.70 -3.70 30.80
N ALA A 438 -32.01 -3.44 29.68
CA ALA A 438 -30.93 -4.29 29.20
C ALA A 438 -29.77 -4.36 30.21
N LYS A 439 -29.35 -3.22 30.79
CA LYS A 439 -28.30 -3.23 31.81
C LYS A 439 -28.69 -4.05 33.05
N ASN A 440 -29.93 -3.89 33.52
CA ASN A 440 -30.44 -4.62 34.68
C ASN A 440 -30.58 -6.13 34.40
N SER A 441 -30.78 -6.50 33.14
CA SER A 441 -30.83 -7.90 32.66
C SER A 441 -29.45 -8.49 32.34
N GLY A 442 -28.37 -7.76 32.66
CA GLY A 442 -26.99 -8.25 32.57
C GLY A 442 -26.37 -8.18 31.16
N PHE A 443 -26.90 -7.36 30.27
CA PHE A 443 -26.29 -7.12 28.95
C PHE A 443 -25.02 -6.25 29.06
N ASP A 444 -24.04 -6.55 28.21
CA ASP A 444 -22.73 -5.88 28.20
C ASP A 444 -22.67 -4.72 27.21
N VAL A 445 -23.38 -4.85 26.09
CA VAL A 445 -23.45 -3.86 25.01
C VAL A 445 -24.86 -3.83 24.42
N PHE A 446 -25.28 -2.66 23.95
CA PHE A 446 -26.54 -2.45 23.26
C PHE A 446 -26.28 -1.87 21.86
N ASN A 447 -26.71 -2.59 20.83
CA ASN A 447 -26.46 -2.32 19.44
C ASN A 447 -27.73 -1.75 18.79
N ALA A 448 -27.57 -0.78 17.90
CA ALA A 448 -28.66 -0.20 17.13
C ALA A 448 -28.19 0.15 15.73
N LEU A 449 -29.00 -0.18 14.73
CA LEU A 449 -28.81 0.28 13.36
C LEU A 449 -29.40 1.71 13.22
N ASP A 450 -28.80 2.54 12.37
CA ASP A 450 -29.28 3.90 12.07
C ASP A 450 -30.48 3.94 11.11
N LEU A 451 -31.32 2.90 11.15
CA LEU A 451 -32.58 2.80 10.40
C LEU A 451 -33.74 3.57 11.05
N MET A 452 -34.85 3.72 10.31
CA MET A 452 -36.05 4.39 10.79
C MET A 452 -35.78 5.80 11.36
N ASP A 453 -36.20 6.07 12.58
CA ASP A 453 -35.96 7.32 13.30
C ASP A 453 -34.86 7.19 14.37
N ASN A 454 -34.07 6.11 14.35
CA ASN A 454 -33.08 5.82 15.39
C ASN A 454 -32.00 6.91 15.51
N LYS A 455 -31.67 7.60 14.40
CA LYS A 455 -30.72 8.73 14.40
C LYS A 455 -31.04 9.82 15.43
N GLN A 456 -32.29 9.96 15.85
CA GLN A 456 -32.70 10.96 16.85
C GLN A 456 -32.10 10.72 18.24
N PHE A 457 -31.75 9.47 18.59
CA PHE A 457 -31.27 9.12 19.94
C PHE A 457 -29.80 8.68 20.01
N LEU A 458 -29.19 8.25 18.90
CA LEU A 458 -27.86 7.60 18.90
C LEU A 458 -26.79 8.45 19.60
N GLU A 459 -26.53 9.66 19.10
CA GLU A 459 -25.52 10.55 19.68
C GLU A 459 -25.88 11.00 21.10
N ASN A 460 -27.15 11.37 21.31
CA ASN A 460 -27.66 11.88 22.58
C ASN A 460 -27.56 10.85 23.71
N LEU A 461 -27.76 9.57 23.39
CA LEU A 461 -27.63 8.46 24.34
C LEU A 461 -26.22 7.85 24.36
N LYS A 462 -25.25 8.49 23.68
CA LYS A 462 -23.83 8.12 23.65
C LYS A 462 -23.55 6.77 22.99
N PHE A 463 -24.30 6.41 21.96
CA PHE A 463 -23.90 5.32 21.08
C PHE A 463 -22.65 5.76 20.31
N GLY A 464 -21.65 4.88 20.23
CA GLY A 464 -20.48 5.05 19.38
C GLY A 464 -20.73 4.46 18.01
N VAL A 465 -20.08 5.03 16.99
CA VAL A 465 -20.12 4.51 15.62
C VAL A 465 -19.42 3.15 15.58
N GLY A 466 -20.13 2.11 15.13
CA GLY A 466 -19.57 0.79 14.84
C GLY A 466 -18.88 0.73 13.49
N ASP A 467 -18.17 -0.37 13.26
CA ASP A 467 -17.37 -0.64 12.06
C ASP A 467 -18.15 -1.34 10.93
N GLY A 468 -19.31 -1.94 11.22
CA GLY A 468 -20.16 -2.61 10.23
C GLY A 468 -21.14 -1.68 9.49
N ASN A 469 -21.09 -1.68 8.14
CA ASN A 469 -22.16 -1.16 7.28
C ASN A 469 -23.00 -2.33 6.75
N LEU A 470 -24.32 -2.23 6.84
CA LEU A 470 -25.30 -3.19 6.34
C LEU A 470 -25.95 -2.64 5.07
N GLN A 471 -25.84 -3.37 3.96
CA GLN A 471 -26.38 -2.98 2.66
C GLN A 471 -27.68 -3.75 2.37
N TYR A 472 -28.74 -3.05 1.95
CA TYR A 472 -30.04 -3.66 1.66
C TYR A 472 -30.28 -3.83 0.15
N TYR A 473 -30.78 -5.00 -0.24
CA TYR A 473 -31.03 -5.37 -1.64
C TYR A 473 -32.43 -5.96 -1.85
N LEU A 474 -32.98 -5.74 -3.04
CA LEU A 474 -34.16 -6.47 -3.54
C LEU A 474 -33.78 -7.28 -4.78
N TYR A 475 -34.13 -8.56 -4.78
CA TYR A 475 -34.01 -9.47 -5.90
C TYR A 475 -35.29 -9.42 -6.75
N ASN A 476 -35.13 -9.34 -8.07
CA ASN A 476 -36.19 -9.27 -9.07
C ASN A 476 -37.16 -8.08 -8.90
N TRP A 477 -36.64 -6.93 -8.46
CA TRP A 477 -37.44 -5.72 -8.27
C TRP A 477 -36.63 -4.45 -8.53
N ARG A 478 -37.20 -3.51 -9.29
CA ARG A 478 -36.68 -2.14 -9.44
C ARG A 478 -37.30 -1.25 -8.38
N CYS A 479 -36.46 -0.57 -7.60
CA CYS A 479 -36.90 0.38 -6.58
C CYS A 479 -35.99 1.63 -6.59
N PRO A 480 -36.54 2.85 -6.60
CA PRO A 480 -35.75 4.08 -6.46
C PRO A 480 -35.01 4.12 -5.12
N SER A 481 -33.70 4.42 -5.11
CA SER A 481 -32.87 4.43 -3.88
C SER A 481 -33.01 5.71 -3.05
N GLY A 482 -32.47 5.71 -1.82
CA GLY A 482 -32.25 6.94 -1.03
C GLY A 482 -33.38 7.34 -0.06
N PHE A 483 -34.25 6.41 0.32
CA PHE A 483 -35.26 6.62 1.35
C PHE A 483 -34.95 5.86 2.64
N LYS A 484 -35.58 6.29 3.76
CA LYS A 484 -35.51 5.58 5.03
C LYS A 484 -36.26 4.24 4.96
N ILE A 485 -35.59 3.16 5.34
CA ILE A 485 -36.16 1.82 5.41
C ILE A 485 -36.76 1.58 6.80
N GLY A 486 -37.95 1.01 6.83
CA GLY A 486 -38.69 0.59 8.02
C GLY A 486 -38.62 -0.91 8.27
N MET A 487 -37.65 -1.61 7.70
CA MET A 487 -37.47 -3.05 7.78
C MET A 487 -36.10 -3.40 8.36
N VAL A 488 -36.08 -4.12 9.48
CA VAL A 488 -34.90 -4.83 9.98
C VAL A 488 -34.84 -6.17 9.26
N CYS A 489 -33.84 -6.36 8.39
CA CYS A 489 -33.54 -7.63 7.71
C CYS A 489 -32.29 -8.25 8.35
N GLY A 490 -32.19 -9.58 8.32
CA GLY A 490 -31.04 -10.29 8.85
C GLY A 490 -30.97 -10.16 10.38
N LYS A 491 -31.64 -11.07 11.10
CA LYS A 491 -31.57 -11.16 12.58
C LYS A 491 -30.21 -11.68 13.07
N GLU A 492 -29.19 -11.53 12.25
CA GLU A 492 -27.84 -12.06 12.35
C GLU A 492 -26.87 -10.89 12.14
N GLU A 493 -25.71 -10.90 12.79
CA GLU A 493 -24.67 -9.91 12.46
C GLU A 493 -23.89 -10.42 11.25
N ASP A 494 -23.71 -9.57 10.24
CA ASP A 494 -23.24 -9.97 8.91
C ASP A 494 -22.01 -10.88 8.97
N GLY A 495 -22.20 -12.12 8.52
CA GLY A 495 -21.10 -12.94 8.06
C GLY A 495 -20.51 -12.35 6.79
N VAL A 496 -19.19 -12.18 6.77
CA VAL A 496 -18.47 -11.83 5.54
C VAL A 496 -18.68 -12.94 4.52
N VAL A 497 -19.66 -12.77 3.65
CA VAL A 497 -19.75 -13.54 2.41
C VAL A 497 -18.72 -12.93 1.48
N ASP A 498 -17.51 -13.48 1.47
CA ASP A 498 -16.50 -13.22 0.44
C ASP A 498 -17.06 -13.69 -0.92
N MET A 499 -17.83 -12.83 -1.59
CA MET A 499 -18.16 -12.96 -3.00
C MET A 499 -17.33 -11.96 -3.80
N VAL A 500 -16.00 -12.09 -3.74
CA VAL A 500 -15.14 -11.55 -4.80
C VAL A 500 -14.89 -12.68 -5.76
N MET A 501 -15.65 -12.68 -6.86
CA MET A 501 -15.36 -13.51 -8.02
C MET A 501 -14.47 -12.68 -8.92
N GLU A 502 -13.20 -13.06 -9.05
CA GLU A 502 -12.33 -12.54 -10.09
C GLU A 502 -12.85 -13.03 -11.45
N GLY A 503 -13.49 -12.12 -12.17
CA GLY A 503 -13.68 -12.17 -13.61
C GLY A 503 -12.69 -11.21 -14.25
N ASN A 504 -11.70 -11.75 -14.95
CA ASN A 504 -10.92 -10.94 -15.88
C ASN A 504 -11.87 -10.42 -16.96
N GLY A 505 -11.91 -9.10 -17.10
CA GLY A 505 -12.63 -8.45 -18.19
C GLY A 505 -12.63 -6.93 -18.04
N GLU A 506 -11.89 -6.28 -18.92
CA GLU A 506 -12.07 -4.97 -19.56
C GLU A 506 -12.67 -3.78 -18.76
N VAL A 507 -11.83 -2.77 -18.56
CA VAL A 507 -12.24 -1.40 -18.25
C VAL A 507 -12.51 -0.69 -19.57
N ASP A 508 -13.71 -0.14 -19.77
CA ASP A 508 -13.94 0.88 -20.80
C ASP A 508 -13.15 2.14 -20.38
N LYS A 509 -11.89 2.21 -20.81
CA LYS A 509 -11.06 3.41 -20.68
C LYS A 509 -11.67 4.51 -21.53
N ALA A 510 -11.81 5.69 -20.94
CA ALA A 510 -11.99 6.94 -21.65
C ALA A 510 -11.08 7.00 -22.88
N VAL A 511 -11.68 7.41 -24.00
CA VAL A 511 -11.16 7.38 -25.38
C VAL A 511 -9.66 7.72 -25.45
N SER A 512 -8.83 6.68 -25.39
CA SER A 512 -7.42 6.74 -25.76
C SER A 512 -7.25 5.90 -27.03
N PRO A 513 -6.45 6.35 -28.01
CA PRO A 513 -6.23 5.58 -29.23
C PRO A 513 -5.63 4.21 -28.88
N PRO A 514 -6.01 3.13 -29.56
CA PRO A 514 -5.50 1.78 -29.27
C PRO A 514 -3.96 1.74 -29.36
N PRO A 515 -3.28 1.03 -28.44
CA PRO A 515 -1.83 0.88 -28.47
C PRO A 515 -1.36 0.28 -29.80
N GLN A 516 -0.36 0.90 -30.44
CA GLN A 516 0.21 0.38 -31.68
C GLN A 516 1.23 -0.73 -31.39
N VAL A 517 1.90 -0.66 -30.23
CA VAL A 517 2.92 -1.62 -29.79
C VAL A 517 2.65 -2.03 -28.34
N LEU A 518 2.66 -3.32 -28.06
CA LEU A 518 2.66 -3.84 -26.68
C LEU A 518 4.05 -4.27 -26.27
N ILE A 519 4.48 -3.84 -25.08
CA ILE A 519 5.73 -4.25 -24.45
C ILE A 519 5.40 -5.20 -23.32
N LEU A 520 5.68 -6.49 -23.51
CA LEU A 520 5.48 -7.54 -22.50
C LEU A 520 6.66 -7.49 -21.52
N ASP A 521 6.38 -7.08 -20.28
CA ASP A 521 7.38 -6.96 -19.23
C ASP A 521 7.64 -8.29 -18.52
N ILE A 522 8.88 -8.75 -18.56
CA ILE A 522 9.36 -9.99 -17.93
C ILE A 522 10.07 -9.70 -16.58
N GLY A 523 9.91 -8.48 -16.05
CA GLY A 523 10.62 -8.02 -14.85
C GLY A 523 11.95 -7.35 -15.19
N SER A 524 12.03 -6.70 -16.36
CA SER A 524 13.21 -5.93 -16.75
C SER A 524 13.22 -4.57 -16.09
N GLN A 525 14.37 -4.14 -15.58
CA GLN A 525 14.59 -2.71 -15.30
C GLN A 525 14.50 -1.84 -16.57
N TYR A 526 14.67 -2.44 -17.76
CA TYR A 526 14.74 -1.73 -19.04
C TYR A 526 13.41 -1.60 -19.80
N SER A 527 12.32 -2.20 -19.33
CA SER A 527 11.00 -2.13 -20.00
C SER A 527 10.52 -0.69 -20.18
N LYS A 528 10.81 0.18 -19.21
CA LYS A 528 10.52 1.64 -19.29
C LYS A 528 11.36 2.35 -20.35
N LEU A 529 12.60 1.89 -20.56
CA LEU A 529 13.49 2.46 -21.56
C LEU A 529 13.08 2.05 -22.98
N ILE A 530 12.60 0.81 -23.14
CA ILE A 530 11.97 0.36 -24.40
C ILE A 530 10.78 1.27 -24.74
N ASP A 531 9.82 1.47 -23.82
CA ASP A 531 8.65 2.36 -24.03
C ASP A 531 9.08 3.76 -24.48
N ARG A 532 10.11 4.31 -23.83
CA ARG A 532 10.68 5.61 -24.22
C ARG A 532 11.26 5.61 -25.64
N LYS A 533 12.10 4.64 -25.99
CA LYS A 533 12.73 4.60 -27.32
C LYS A 533 11.71 4.37 -28.44
N VAL A 534 10.61 3.64 -28.17
CA VAL A 534 9.48 3.51 -29.11
C VAL A 534 8.77 4.86 -29.30
N ARG A 535 8.53 5.60 -28.22
CA ARG A 535 7.90 6.93 -28.25
C ARG A 535 8.78 7.99 -28.92
N ASP A 536 10.10 7.91 -28.78
CA ASP A 536 11.08 8.75 -29.51
C ASP A 536 10.98 8.61 -31.03
N LEU A 537 10.37 7.51 -31.52
CA LEU A 537 10.05 7.26 -32.92
C LEU A 537 8.63 7.72 -33.31
N ASN A 538 7.93 8.43 -32.41
CA ASN A 538 6.54 8.89 -32.53
C ASN A 538 5.55 7.73 -32.72
N ILE A 539 5.74 6.63 -31.99
CA ILE A 539 4.84 5.47 -31.99
C ILE A 539 4.26 5.29 -30.59
N TYR A 540 2.96 4.98 -30.50
CA TYR A 540 2.29 4.78 -29.22
C TYR A 540 2.47 3.35 -28.72
N SER A 541 3.07 3.20 -27.53
CA SER A 541 3.32 1.92 -26.87
C SER A 541 2.68 1.83 -25.48
N GLU A 542 2.33 0.61 -25.05
CA GLU A 542 1.84 0.32 -23.70
C GLU A 542 2.64 -0.85 -23.09
N ILE A 543 2.99 -0.74 -21.82
CA ILE A 543 3.70 -1.80 -21.08
C ILE A 543 2.65 -2.64 -20.37
N VAL A 544 2.68 -3.95 -20.59
CA VAL A 544 1.76 -4.92 -19.97
C VAL A 544 2.56 -6.09 -19.39
N PRO A 545 2.04 -6.79 -18.36
CA PRO A 545 2.73 -7.97 -17.81
C PRO A 545 2.91 -9.07 -18.87
N ILE A 546 3.96 -9.89 -18.75
CA ILE A 546 4.12 -11.06 -19.63
C ILE A 546 2.98 -12.10 -19.49
N THR A 547 2.22 -12.06 -18.40
CA THR A 547 1.05 -12.92 -18.17
C THR A 547 -0.20 -12.49 -18.95
N THR A 548 -0.16 -11.37 -19.68
CA THR A 548 -1.27 -10.91 -20.52
C THR A 548 -1.68 -11.98 -21.52
N THR A 549 -2.98 -12.24 -21.59
CA THR A 549 -3.55 -13.31 -22.42
C THR A 549 -3.61 -12.90 -23.89
N VAL A 550 -3.69 -13.90 -24.77
CA VAL A 550 -3.82 -13.63 -26.22
C VAL A 550 -5.13 -12.91 -26.56
N GLU A 551 -6.20 -13.17 -25.80
CA GLU A 551 -7.47 -12.48 -25.91
C GLU A 551 -7.31 -10.97 -25.67
N GLU A 552 -6.66 -10.59 -24.56
CA GLU A 552 -6.37 -9.18 -24.22
C GLU A 552 -5.46 -8.50 -25.25
N ILE A 553 -4.46 -9.22 -25.78
CA ILE A 553 -3.58 -8.72 -26.85
C ILE A 553 -4.37 -8.44 -28.12
N THR A 554 -5.33 -9.31 -28.46
CA THR A 554 -6.16 -9.16 -29.67
C THR A 554 -7.15 -8.00 -29.53
N GLU A 555 -7.77 -7.83 -28.35
CA GLU A 555 -8.67 -6.73 -28.01
C GLU A 555 -7.97 -5.37 -28.08
N SER A 556 -6.70 -5.30 -27.67
CA SER A 556 -5.90 -4.06 -27.71
C SER A 556 -5.66 -3.51 -29.13
N ARG A 557 -5.87 -4.33 -30.18
CA ARG A 557 -5.58 -4.02 -31.59
C ARG A 557 -4.12 -3.64 -31.86
N ALA A 558 -3.20 -4.16 -31.06
CA ALA A 558 -1.76 -3.95 -31.24
C ALA A 558 -1.26 -4.48 -32.59
N LYS A 559 -0.27 -3.80 -33.17
CA LYS A 559 0.34 -4.14 -34.45
C LYS A 559 1.68 -4.86 -34.32
N ALA A 560 2.34 -4.75 -33.16
CA ALA A 560 3.61 -5.41 -32.87
C ALA A 560 3.76 -5.67 -31.38
N ILE A 561 4.61 -6.65 -31.05
CA ILE A 561 4.91 -7.04 -29.67
C ILE A 561 6.43 -6.95 -29.44
N ILE A 562 6.83 -6.37 -28.32
CA ILE A 562 8.21 -6.41 -27.83
C ILE A 562 8.24 -7.15 -26.50
N MET A 563 9.03 -8.21 -26.39
CA MET A 563 9.25 -8.95 -25.14
C MET A 563 10.54 -8.44 -24.49
N SER A 564 10.45 -7.92 -23.26
CA SER A 564 11.61 -7.35 -22.56
C SER A 564 12.56 -8.42 -22.01
N GLY A 565 13.71 -7.99 -21.47
CA GLY A 565 14.69 -8.89 -20.84
C GLY A 565 14.41 -9.17 -19.36
N GLY A 566 15.07 -10.17 -18.78
CA GLY A 566 14.99 -10.48 -17.35
C GLY A 566 16.29 -11.11 -16.86
N PRO A 567 16.65 -10.96 -15.57
CA PRO A 567 17.92 -11.48 -15.03
C PRO A 567 17.93 -12.99 -14.80
N ASN A 568 16.76 -13.64 -14.85
CA ASN A 568 16.58 -15.04 -14.50
C ASN A 568 16.82 -15.96 -15.72
N SER A 569 17.05 -17.25 -15.47
CA SER A 569 17.13 -18.26 -16.54
C SER A 569 15.73 -18.65 -17.02
N VAL A 570 15.58 -18.97 -18.32
CA VAL A 570 14.32 -19.52 -18.89
C VAL A 570 13.98 -20.93 -18.41
N TYR A 571 14.90 -21.59 -17.69
CA TYR A 571 14.70 -22.92 -17.09
C TYR A 571 14.58 -22.88 -15.56
N ALA A 572 14.61 -21.71 -14.94
CA ALA A 572 14.41 -21.60 -13.50
C ALA A 572 12.98 -22.05 -13.13
N GLU A 573 12.81 -22.68 -11.95
CA GLU A 573 11.49 -23.11 -11.45
C GLU A 573 10.52 -21.93 -11.25
N ASP A 574 11.05 -20.72 -11.06
CA ASP A 574 10.30 -19.46 -10.90
C ASP A 574 10.19 -18.63 -12.20
N ALA A 575 10.51 -19.23 -13.36
CA ALA A 575 10.42 -18.56 -14.66
C ALA A 575 8.98 -18.05 -14.91
N PRO A 576 8.80 -16.82 -15.44
CA PRO A 576 7.48 -16.24 -15.68
C PRO A 576 6.64 -17.10 -16.63
N VAL A 577 5.37 -17.32 -16.26
CA VAL A 577 4.39 -18.03 -17.10
C VAL A 577 3.85 -17.07 -18.16
N TYR A 578 3.77 -17.54 -19.40
CA TYR A 578 3.27 -16.75 -20.54
C TYR A 578 2.39 -17.62 -21.46
N ASP A 579 1.51 -16.97 -22.24
CA ASP A 579 0.67 -17.66 -23.21
C ASP A 579 1.44 -17.97 -24.50
N LYS A 580 1.64 -19.25 -24.80
CA LYS A 580 2.37 -19.70 -25.99
C LYS A 580 1.69 -19.32 -27.30
N ARG A 581 0.38 -19.08 -27.28
CA ARG A 581 -0.40 -18.72 -28.48
C ARG A 581 0.02 -17.36 -29.06
N ILE A 582 0.79 -16.54 -28.32
CA ILE A 582 1.32 -15.25 -28.81
C ILE A 582 2.10 -15.43 -30.12
N PHE A 583 2.90 -16.49 -30.25
CA PHE A 583 3.70 -16.75 -31.46
C PHE A 583 2.88 -17.19 -32.68
N THR A 584 1.58 -17.48 -32.50
CA THR A 584 0.66 -17.91 -33.56
C THR A 584 -0.27 -16.80 -34.06
N LEU A 585 -0.22 -15.61 -33.45
CA LEU A 585 -1.09 -14.47 -33.79
C LEU A 585 -0.78 -13.82 -35.15
N GLY A 586 0.39 -14.08 -35.72
CA GLY A 586 0.83 -13.43 -36.97
C GLY A 586 1.26 -11.97 -36.80
N LEU A 587 1.40 -11.48 -35.56
CA LEU A 587 1.97 -10.18 -35.27
C LEU A 587 3.51 -10.26 -35.28
N PRO A 588 4.24 -9.22 -35.75
CA PRO A 588 5.68 -9.12 -35.58
C PRO A 588 6.10 -9.09 -34.11
N ILE A 589 7.13 -9.86 -33.76
CA ILE A 589 7.62 -10.00 -32.37
C ILE A 589 9.12 -9.71 -32.32
N LEU A 590 9.53 -8.87 -31.37
CA LEU A 590 10.94 -8.63 -31.02
C LEU A 590 11.20 -9.07 -29.58
N GLY A 591 12.07 -10.07 -29.37
CA GLY A 591 12.51 -10.49 -28.04
C GLY A 591 13.89 -9.93 -27.69
N ILE A 592 14.03 -9.31 -26.52
CA ILE A 592 15.29 -8.74 -26.03
C ILE A 592 15.80 -9.55 -24.84
N CYS A 593 17.06 -9.96 -24.87
CA CYS A 593 17.74 -10.80 -23.88
C CYS A 593 16.90 -12.04 -23.52
N TYR A 594 16.23 -12.06 -22.35
CA TYR A 594 15.33 -13.15 -21.97
C TYR A 594 14.22 -13.40 -23.00
N GLY A 595 13.69 -12.36 -23.63
CA GLY A 595 12.70 -12.49 -24.71
C GLY A 595 13.23 -13.30 -25.89
N MET A 596 14.52 -13.15 -26.24
CA MET A 596 15.17 -13.97 -27.27
C MET A 596 15.25 -15.44 -26.85
N HIS A 597 15.53 -15.72 -25.58
CA HIS A 597 15.57 -17.09 -25.06
C HIS A 597 14.20 -17.76 -25.08
N VAL A 598 13.15 -17.01 -24.74
CA VAL A 598 11.76 -17.48 -24.81
C VAL A 598 11.38 -17.84 -26.25
N ILE A 599 11.68 -16.96 -27.20
CA ILE A 599 11.50 -17.24 -28.63
C ILE A 599 12.25 -18.52 -29.01
N ASN A 600 13.54 -18.62 -28.71
CA ASN A 600 14.34 -19.77 -29.11
C ASN A 600 13.81 -21.09 -28.51
N LYS A 601 13.38 -21.08 -27.24
CA LYS A 601 12.84 -22.24 -26.53
C LYS A 601 11.53 -22.72 -27.15
N GLU A 602 10.62 -21.82 -27.52
CA GLU A 602 9.32 -22.20 -28.07
C GLU A 602 9.42 -22.78 -29.48
N PHE A 603 10.45 -22.39 -30.23
CA PHE A 603 10.80 -23.01 -31.51
C PHE A 603 11.70 -24.26 -31.36
N GLY A 604 11.80 -24.84 -30.16
CA GLY A 604 12.51 -26.12 -29.92
C GLY A 604 14.04 -26.01 -29.82
N GLY A 605 14.57 -24.80 -29.66
CA GLY A 605 15.99 -24.55 -29.41
C GLY A 605 16.38 -24.77 -27.93
N SER A 606 17.69 -24.77 -27.65
CA SER A 606 18.24 -24.92 -26.30
C SER A 606 19.10 -23.73 -25.89
N VAL A 607 19.12 -23.46 -24.58
CA VAL A 607 19.90 -22.37 -23.95
C VAL A 607 20.77 -23.01 -22.88
N ALA A 608 22.05 -22.65 -22.84
CA ALA A 608 23.03 -23.16 -21.87
C ALA A 608 23.54 -22.02 -20.98
N LYS A 609 23.81 -22.34 -19.72
CA LYS A 609 24.40 -21.41 -18.77
C LYS A 609 25.91 -21.30 -19.01
N LEU A 610 26.44 -20.08 -19.01
CA LEU A 610 27.88 -19.82 -19.13
C LEU A 610 28.53 -19.73 -17.75
N ASP A 611 29.78 -20.20 -17.63
CA ASP A 611 30.53 -20.25 -16.36
C ASP A 611 30.87 -18.85 -15.80
N ALA A 612 30.87 -17.82 -16.66
CA ALA A 612 31.07 -16.43 -16.29
C ALA A 612 29.91 -15.56 -16.80
N ARG A 613 29.38 -14.70 -15.93
CA ARG A 613 28.41 -13.66 -16.30
C ARG A 613 29.16 -12.48 -16.89
N GLU A 614 28.96 -12.23 -18.18
CA GLU A 614 29.57 -11.12 -18.90
C GLU A 614 28.54 -9.99 -19.02
N ASP A 615 28.78 -8.91 -18.28
CA ASP A 615 28.00 -7.68 -18.33
C ASP A 615 28.93 -6.56 -18.81
N GLY A 616 28.75 -6.07 -20.05
CA GLY A 616 29.65 -5.06 -20.61
C GLY A 616 29.37 -4.66 -22.06
N GLU A 617 30.14 -3.69 -22.56
CA GLU A 617 30.12 -3.26 -23.96
C GLU A 617 31.02 -4.16 -24.80
N TYR A 618 30.46 -4.76 -25.84
CA TYR A 618 31.16 -5.66 -26.75
C TYR A 618 30.87 -5.30 -28.20
N ILE A 619 31.78 -5.69 -29.09
CA ILE A 619 31.61 -5.56 -30.54
C ILE A 619 31.05 -6.88 -31.06
N VAL A 620 29.89 -6.82 -31.70
CA VAL A 620 29.22 -7.98 -32.30
C VAL A 620 29.18 -7.86 -33.82
N ASP A 621 29.29 -8.99 -34.50
CA ASP A 621 29.07 -9.09 -35.95
C ASP A 621 27.58 -9.34 -36.22
N VAL A 622 26.96 -8.50 -37.05
CA VAL A 622 25.54 -8.60 -37.44
C VAL A 622 25.40 -8.79 -38.95
N GLU A 623 24.38 -9.54 -39.37
CA GLU A 623 24.09 -9.78 -40.78
C GLU A 623 23.31 -8.60 -41.39
N SER A 624 24.03 -7.73 -42.12
CA SER A 624 23.47 -6.52 -42.74
C SER A 624 22.34 -6.80 -43.76
N ARG A 625 22.20 -8.06 -44.23
CA ARG A 625 21.11 -8.47 -45.13
C ARG A 625 19.78 -8.69 -44.42
N SER A 626 19.77 -8.91 -43.10
CA SER A 626 18.52 -9.02 -42.35
C SER A 626 17.78 -7.68 -42.32
N ARG A 627 16.45 -7.72 -42.38
CA ARG A 627 15.61 -6.51 -42.35
C ARG A 627 15.81 -5.70 -41.06
N LEU A 628 16.13 -6.36 -39.94
CA LEU A 628 16.34 -5.70 -38.65
C LEU A 628 17.60 -4.81 -38.64
N PHE A 629 18.68 -5.22 -39.33
CA PHE A 629 19.97 -4.52 -39.32
C PHE A 629 20.23 -3.65 -40.55
N ARG A 630 19.17 -3.36 -41.32
CA ARG A 630 19.29 -2.53 -42.51
C ARG A 630 19.85 -1.15 -42.19
N GLY A 631 20.88 -0.73 -42.94
CA GLY A 631 21.53 0.57 -42.75
C GLY A 631 22.52 0.63 -41.59
N LEU A 632 22.87 -0.51 -40.98
CA LEU A 632 23.92 -0.62 -39.97
C LEU A 632 25.15 -1.34 -40.54
N ASP A 633 26.33 -0.94 -40.07
CA ASP A 633 27.59 -1.62 -40.37
C ASP A 633 27.61 -3.04 -39.81
N ARG A 634 28.38 -3.92 -40.43
CA ARG A 634 28.52 -5.33 -40.01
C ARG A 634 28.99 -5.47 -38.55
N LYS A 635 29.80 -4.53 -38.05
CA LYS A 635 30.25 -4.53 -36.66
C LYS A 635 29.48 -3.48 -35.88
N GLN A 636 28.83 -3.90 -34.80
CA GLN A 636 28.06 -3.01 -33.92
C GLN A 636 28.59 -3.09 -32.49
N SER A 637 28.74 -1.93 -31.84
CA SER A 637 28.98 -1.86 -30.40
C SER A 637 27.65 -2.00 -29.67
N VAL A 638 27.56 -2.95 -28.75
CA VAL A 638 26.31 -3.28 -28.04
C VAL A 638 26.58 -3.56 -26.57
N LEU A 639 25.58 -3.29 -25.72
CA LEU A 639 25.59 -3.75 -24.33
C LEU A 639 25.06 -5.19 -24.26
N LEU A 640 25.97 -6.15 -24.03
CA LEU A 640 25.63 -7.54 -23.76
C LEU A 640 25.58 -7.77 -22.25
N THR A 641 24.48 -8.38 -21.81
CA THR A 641 24.22 -8.74 -20.41
C THR A 641 23.67 -10.17 -20.41
N HIS A 642 24.52 -11.17 -20.14
CA HIS A 642 24.05 -12.55 -20.13
C HIS A 642 24.75 -13.44 -19.08
N GLY A 643 23.95 -14.27 -18.43
CA GLY A 643 24.40 -15.49 -17.74
C GLY A 643 24.15 -16.77 -18.54
N ASP A 644 23.24 -16.70 -19.52
CA ASP A 644 22.77 -17.82 -20.34
C ASP A 644 22.88 -17.45 -21.84
N SER A 645 23.23 -18.41 -22.69
CA SER A 645 23.41 -18.22 -24.13
C SER A 645 22.73 -19.32 -24.94
N VAL A 646 22.26 -18.99 -26.15
CA VAL A 646 21.63 -19.97 -27.06
C VAL A 646 22.69 -20.97 -27.56
N SER A 647 22.52 -22.24 -27.21
CA SER A 647 23.41 -23.34 -27.63
C SER A 647 22.94 -24.02 -28.92
N ARG A 648 21.63 -24.16 -29.09
CA ARG A 648 21.00 -24.64 -30.34
C ARG A 648 19.89 -23.68 -30.73
N VAL A 649 19.96 -23.18 -31.96
CA VAL A 649 18.91 -22.35 -32.54
C VAL A 649 17.69 -23.23 -32.84
N GLY A 650 16.50 -22.75 -32.48
CA GLY A 650 15.23 -23.43 -32.73
C GLY A 650 14.92 -23.60 -34.23
N ASP A 651 14.02 -24.51 -34.54
CA ASP A 651 13.69 -24.86 -35.92
C ASP A 651 12.99 -23.68 -36.63
N GLY A 652 13.44 -23.35 -37.84
CA GLY A 652 12.92 -22.20 -38.61
C GLY A 652 13.47 -20.84 -38.20
N LEU A 653 14.31 -20.75 -37.15
CA LEU A 653 15.06 -19.56 -36.79
C LEU A 653 16.46 -19.60 -37.43
N VAL A 654 16.97 -18.45 -37.86
CA VAL A 654 18.31 -18.29 -38.46
C VAL A 654 19.14 -17.35 -37.59
N PRO A 655 20.39 -17.70 -37.23
CA PRO A 655 21.27 -16.78 -36.54
C PRO A 655 21.66 -15.63 -37.48
N ILE A 656 21.46 -14.39 -37.02
CA ILE A 656 21.73 -13.15 -37.77
C ILE A 656 22.72 -12.22 -37.04
N GLY A 657 23.29 -12.69 -35.93
CA GLY A 657 24.38 -11.99 -35.25
C GLY A 657 25.18 -12.92 -34.34
N SER A 658 26.47 -12.64 -34.18
CA SER A 658 27.41 -13.42 -33.36
C SER A 658 28.47 -12.56 -32.68
N SER A 659 28.98 -13.04 -31.56
CA SER A 659 30.17 -12.52 -30.85
C SER A 659 31.08 -13.70 -30.51
N GLY A 660 32.09 -13.96 -31.34
CA GLY A 660 32.82 -15.23 -31.28
C GLY A 660 31.87 -16.42 -31.49
N ASP A 661 31.85 -17.36 -30.55
CA ASP A 661 30.97 -18.54 -30.59
C ASP A 661 29.55 -18.28 -30.04
N ILE A 662 29.28 -17.07 -29.52
CA ILE A 662 28.00 -16.72 -28.91
C ILE A 662 27.04 -16.18 -29.97
N ILE A 663 25.84 -16.74 -30.06
CA ILE A 663 24.78 -16.26 -30.93
C ILE A 663 24.12 -15.05 -30.29
N THR A 664 24.25 -13.88 -30.92
CA THR A 664 23.77 -12.61 -30.35
C THR A 664 22.46 -12.11 -30.96
N ALA A 665 22.04 -12.67 -32.10
CA ALA A 665 20.75 -12.38 -32.70
C ALA A 665 20.21 -13.53 -33.54
N ILE A 666 18.89 -13.71 -33.54
CA ILE A 666 18.15 -14.73 -34.29
C ILE A 666 16.95 -14.11 -35.01
N ALA A 667 16.54 -14.69 -36.13
CA ALA A 667 15.35 -14.23 -36.86
C ALA A 667 14.62 -15.34 -37.60
N ASN A 668 13.30 -15.19 -37.70
CA ASN A 668 12.45 -15.86 -38.66
C ASN A 668 11.78 -14.77 -39.52
N GLU A 669 12.30 -14.58 -40.73
CA GLU A 669 11.84 -13.54 -41.65
C GLU A 669 10.41 -13.83 -42.17
N SER A 670 9.97 -15.10 -42.22
CA SER A 670 8.62 -15.45 -42.69
C SER A 670 7.52 -15.10 -41.68
N LEU A 671 7.81 -15.25 -40.39
CA LEU A 671 6.90 -14.92 -39.28
C LEU A 671 7.12 -13.52 -38.71
N ASN A 672 8.11 -12.77 -39.21
CA ASN A 672 8.55 -11.48 -38.67
C ASN A 672 8.91 -11.55 -37.16
N ILE A 673 9.56 -12.63 -36.74
CA ILE A 673 10.00 -12.84 -35.35
C ILE A 673 11.51 -12.62 -35.28
N TYR A 674 11.96 -11.78 -34.34
CA TYR A 674 13.36 -11.42 -34.16
C TYR A 674 13.75 -11.53 -32.68
N GLY A 675 14.98 -11.95 -32.41
CA GLY A 675 15.55 -12.02 -31.06
C GLY A 675 16.92 -11.37 -31.02
N LEU A 676 17.19 -10.57 -29.99
CA LEU A 676 18.47 -9.93 -29.70
C LEU A 676 18.95 -10.31 -28.30
N GLN A 677 20.20 -10.72 -28.15
CA GLN A 677 20.80 -11.07 -26.86
C GLN A 677 21.25 -9.83 -26.07
N PHE A 678 21.41 -8.71 -26.76
CA PHE A 678 21.85 -7.43 -26.22
C PHE A 678 20.68 -6.43 -26.16
N HIS A 679 20.88 -5.32 -25.45
CA HIS A 679 19.87 -4.29 -25.25
C HIS A 679 19.97 -3.18 -26.32
N PRO A 680 19.08 -3.11 -27.34
CA PRO A 680 19.05 -2.00 -28.29
C PRO A 680 18.50 -0.68 -27.72
N GLU A 681 17.84 -0.73 -26.56
CA GLU A 681 17.18 0.41 -25.92
C GLU A 681 18.15 1.33 -25.15
N VAL A 682 19.35 0.84 -24.82
CA VAL A 682 20.35 1.61 -24.05
C VAL A 682 21.23 2.46 -24.95
N ASP A 683 21.71 3.60 -24.42
CA ASP A 683 22.59 4.49 -25.17
C ASP A 683 23.99 3.91 -25.42
N LEU A 684 24.37 2.88 -24.66
CA LEU A 684 25.60 2.10 -24.87
C LEU A 684 25.53 1.20 -26.13
N THR A 685 24.37 1.12 -26.79
CA THR A 685 24.18 0.48 -28.09
C THR A 685 23.84 1.55 -29.14
N PRO A 686 24.83 2.22 -29.76
CA PRO A 686 24.58 3.40 -30.62
C PRO A 686 23.66 3.10 -31.81
N GLY A 687 23.76 1.91 -32.40
CA GLY A 687 22.91 1.46 -33.50
C GLY A 687 21.49 1.05 -33.10
N GLY A 688 21.19 0.96 -31.79
CA GLY A 688 19.95 0.40 -31.27
C GLY A 688 18.69 1.17 -31.68
N ARG A 689 18.75 2.51 -31.76
CA ARG A 689 17.64 3.33 -32.28
C ARG A 689 17.26 2.95 -33.71
N THR A 690 18.26 2.68 -34.56
CA THR A 690 18.03 2.25 -35.95
C THR A 690 17.40 0.87 -36.00
N MET A 691 17.84 -0.07 -35.14
CA MET A 691 17.26 -1.42 -35.04
C MET A 691 15.77 -1.36 -34.65
N LEU A 692 15.43 -0.58 -33.62
CA LEU A 692 14.03 -0.39 -33.20
C LEU A 692 13.19 0.28 -34.28
N LYS A 693 13.74 1.26 -35.00
CA LYS A 693 13.07 1.89 -36.15
C LYS A 693 12.79 0.88 -37.26
N ASN A 694 13.77 0.06 -37.64
CA ASN A 694 13.60 -0.96 -38.66
C ASN A 694 12.51 -1.97 -38.26
N PHE A 695 12.48 -2.40 -37.00
CA PHE A 695 11.44 -3.30 -36.49
C PHE A 695 10.04 -2.67 -36.55
N LEU A 696 9.88 -1.44 -36.03
CA LEU A 696 8.56 -0.83 -35.87
C LEU A 696 8.01 -0.23 -37.16
N CYS A 697 8.85 0.47 -37.92
CA CYS A 697 8.41 1.17 -39.12
C CYS A 697 8.47 0.29 -40.36
N ASP A 698 9.55 -0.48 -40.56
CA ASP A 698 9.75 -1.22 -41.81
C ASP A 698 9.16 -2.65 -41.74
N ILE A 699 9.33 -3.34 -40.61
CA ILE A 699 8.82 -4.71 -40.43
C ILE A 699 7.35 -4.68 -40.00
N ALA A 700 7.00 -3.92 -38.96
CA ALA A 700 5.64 -3.85 -38.45
C ALA A 700 4.74 -2.83 -39.17
N ASN A 701 5.27 -2.02 -40.08
CA ASN A 701 4.53 -1.03 -40.87
C ASN A 701 3.69 -0.06 -40.02
N ILE A 702 4.24 0.38 -38.88
CA ILE A 702 3.58 1.32 -37.98
C ILE A 702 3.96 2.76 -38.38
N PRO A 703 2.99 3.62 -38.75
CA PRO A 703 3.26 5.00 -39.10
C PRO A 703 3.56 5.85 -37.84
N PRO A 704 4.52 6.79 -37.91
CA PRO A 704 4.92 7.62 -36.78
C PRO A 704 3.91 8.77 -36.53
N THR A 705 2.70 8.44 -36.09
CA THR A 705 1.60 9.40 -35.90
C THR A 705 1.52 10.00 -34.49
N TYR A 706 2.25 9.47 -33.51
CA TYR A 706 2.19 9.87 -32.11
C TYR A 706 3.14 11.04 -31.81
N THR A 707 2.87 12.20 -32.41
CA THR A 707 3.70 13.42 -32.27
C THR A 707 3.32 14.26 -31.04
N ILE A 708 4.21 15.16 -30.60
CA ILE A 708 3.93 16.09 -29.48
C ILE A 708 2.70 16.97 -29.78
N ARG A 709 2.59 17.51 -31.01
CA ARG A 709 1.48 18.38 -31.41
C ARG A 709 0.12 17.68 -31.39
N SER A 710 0.06 16.43 -31.86
CA SER A 710 -1.18 15.64 -31.81
C SER A 710 -1.59 15.31 -30.37
N ARG A 711 -0.61 15.05 -29.50
CA ARG A 711 -0.85 14.75 -28.07
C ARG A 711 -1.25 16.00 -27.30
N GLU A 712 -0.67 17.15 -27.61
CA GLU A 712 -1.10 18.43 -27.03
C GLU A 712 -2.59 18.67 -27.31
N ALA A 713 -3.03 18.49 -28.57
CA ALA A 713 -4.44 18.63 -28.93
C ALA A 713 -5.35 17.64 -28.17
N GLN A 714 -4.96 16.36 -28.10
CA GLN A 714 -5.68 15.34 -27.32
C GLN A 714 -5.75 15.68 -25.83
N CYS A 715 -4.69 16.25 -25.26
CA CYS A 715 -4.69 16.68 -23.86
C CYS A 715 -5.57 17.89 -23.61
N ILE A 716 -5.64 18.83 -24.56
CA ILE A 716 -6.58 19.96 -24.47
C ILE A 716 -8.02 19.44 -24.47
N GLU A 717 -8.35 18.52 -25.38
CA GLU A 717 -9.68 17.88 -25.43
C GLU A 717 -9.99 17.13 -24.12
N TYR A 718 -9.03 16.34 -23.62
CA TYR A 718 -9.16 15.65 -22.34
C TYR A 718 -9.41 16.60 -21.17
N ILE A 719 -8.68 17.73 -21.10
CA ILE A 719 -8.88 18.74 -20.05
C ILE A 719 -10.30 19.32 -20.16
N GLN A 720 -10.73 19.68 -21.37
CA GLN A 720 -12.04 20.29 -21.60
C GLN A 720 -13.19 19.33 -21.23
N ASP A 721 -13.08 18.05 -21.59
CA ASP A 721 -14.09 17.04 -21.28
C ASP A 721 -14.10 16.66 -19.79
N SER A 722 -12.93 16.60 -19.14
CA SER A 722 -12.83 16.26 -17.71
C SER A 722 -13.32 17.40 -16.82
N VAL A 723 -12.95 18.65 -17.15
CA VAL A 723 -13.21 19.81 -16.30
C VAL A 723 -14.60 20.39 -16.56
N LYS A 724 -15.06 20.41 -17.82
CA LYS A 724 -16.33 21.01 -18.22
C LYS A 724 -16.46 22.45 -17.68
N ASN A 725 -17.46 22.69 -16.83
CA ASN A 725 -17.74 23.99 -16.21
C ASN A 725 -17.17 24.13 -14.79
N ASN A 726 -16.52 23.11 -14.26
CA ASN A 726 -15.94 23.14 -12.92
C ASN A 726 -14.67 23.99 -12.87
N LYS A 727 -14.21 24.32 -11.66
CA LYS A 727 -12.92 24.97 -11.44
C LYS A 727 -11.82 23.94 -11.23
N VAL A 728 -10.59 24.28 -11.60
CA VAL A 728 -9.40 23.46 -11.37
C VAL A 728 -8.49 24.18 -10.41
N LEU A 729 -8.25 23.56 -9.26
CA LEU A 729 -7.24 23.97 -8.30
C LEU A 729 -5.91 23.33 -8.67
N MET A 730 -4.89 24.14 -8.94
CA MET A 730 -3.55 23.68 -9.28
C MET A 730 -2.56 24.11 -8.19
N LEU A 731 -1.90 23.13 -7.55
CA LEU A 731 -0.84 23.38 -6.57
C LEU A 731 0.51 23.49 -7.31
N LEU A 732 1.00 24.72 -7.43
CA LEU A 732 2.25 25.08 -8.09
C LEU A 732 3.44 24.86 -7.15
N SER A 733 4.33 23.94 -7.49
CA SER A 733 5.60 23.76 -6.78
C SER A 733 6.73 24.65 -7.31
N GLY A 734 6.54 25.29 -8.47
CA GLY A 734 7.60 26.03 -9.18
C GLY A 734 8.52 25.14 -10.04
N GLY A 735 8.26 23.82 -10.06
CA GLY A 735 8.91 22.89 -10.97
C GLY A 735 8.30 22.94 -12.38
N VAL A 736 9.11 22.58 -13.38
CA VAL A 736 8.73 22.59 -14.81
C VAL A 736 7.40 21.89 -15.05
N ASP A 737 7.17 20.71 -14.47
CA ASP A 737 5.97 19.92 -14.70
C ASP A 737 4.69 20.65 -14.24
N SER A 738 4.73 21.25 -13.03
CA SER A 738 3.60 22.01 -12.50
C SER A 738 3.33 23.28 -13.32
N THR A 739 4.39 23.95 -13.79
CA THR A 739 4.26 25.16 -14.61
C THR A 739 3.73 24.85 -16.00
N VAL A 740 4.22 23.78 -16.65
CA VAL A 740 3.74 23.33 -17.96
C VAL A 740 2.29 22.85 -17.87
N CYS A 741 1.94 22.09 -16.83
CA CYS A 741 0.54 21.69 -16.59
C CYS A 741 -0.37 22.91 -16.44
N THR A 742 0.06 23.93 -15.69
CA THR A 742 -0.73 25.16 -15.51
C THR A 742 -0.86 25.96 -16.81
N ALA A 743 0.21 26.04 -17.61
CA ALA A 743 0.16 26.67 -18.94
C ALA A 743 -0.79 25.91 -19.89
N LEU A 744 -0.82 24.58 -19.81
CA LEU A 744 -1.73 23.75 -20.60
C LEU A 744 -3.19 23.94 -20.16
N LEU A 745 -3.46 24.01 -18.85
CA LEU A 745 -4.79 24.36 -18.31
C LEU A 745 -5.23 25.75 -18.78
N LYS A 746 -4.33 26.74 -18.80
CA LYS A 746 -4.61 28.10 -19.31
C LYS A 746 -4.94 28.12 -20.79
N LYS A 747 -4.32 27.23 -21.59
CA LYS A 747 -4.63 27.09 -23.01
C LYS A 747 -5.98 26.39 -23.25
N ALA A 748 -6.35 25.46 -22.37
CA ALA A 748 -7.56 24.64 -22.52
C ALA A 748 -8.83 25.26 -21.90
N LEU A 749 -8.70 26.05 -20.83
CA LEU A 749 -9.81 26.53 -19.98
C LEU A 749 -9.88 28.06 -19.93
N ARG A 750 -11.01 28.58 -19.42
CA ARG A 750 -11.16 30.01 -19.12
C ARG A 750 -10.38 30.40 -17.86
N GLU A 751 -9.99 31.67 -17.77
CA GLU A 751 -9.16 32.18 -16.67
C GLU A 751 -9.84 32.07 -15.29
N ASP A 752 -11.16 32.26 -15.23
CA ASP A 752 -11.96 32.16 -14.00
C ASP A 752 -12.11 30.73 -13.47
N GLN A 753 -11.82 29.73 -14.31
CA GLN A 753 -11.84 28.32 -13.94
C GLN A 753 -10.53 27.86 -13.28
N ILE A 754 -9.44 28.62 -13.39
CA ILE A 754 -8.12 28.18 -12.93
C ILE A 754 -7.77 28.86 -11.62
N ILE A 755 -7.53 28.06 -10.59
CA ILE A 755 -7.08 28.53 -9.27
C ILE A 755 -5.67 28.00 -9.05
N ALA A 756 -4.66 28.82 -9.33
CA ALA A 756 -3.27 28.43 -9.18
C ALA A 756 -2.70 28.91 -7.83
N VAL A 757 -2.26 27.98 -6.98
CA VAL A 757 -1.73 28.27 -5.64
C VAL A 757 -0.26 27.84 -5.57
N HIS A 758 0.64 28.79 -5.32
CA HIS A 758 2.06 28.50 -5.09
C HIS A 758 2.38 28.57 -3.59
N VAL A 759 2.80 27.46 -3.00
CA VAL A 759 3.20 27.41 -1.58
C VAL A 759 4.72 27.52 -1.47
N ASP A 760 5.20 28.63 -0.93
CA ASP A 760 6.61 28.79 -0.59
C ASP A 760 6.87 28.12 0.77
N ASN A 761 7.49 26.95 0.70
CA ASN A 761 7.82 26.12 1.85
C ASN A 761 9.05 26.61 2.64
N GLY A 762 9.73 27.66 2.19
CA GLY A 762 10.95 28.14 2.84
C GLY A 762 12.21 27.33 2.53
N PHE A 763 12.18 26.39 1.59
CA PHE A 763 13.33 25.59 1.14
C PHE A 763 13.61 25.73 -0.37
N LEU A 764 13.03 26.73 -1.03
CA LEU A 764 13.31 27.07 -2.44
C LEU A 764 14.67 27.78 -2.59
N ARG A 765 15.17 27.84 -3.84
CA ARG A 765 16.40 28.58 -4.19
C ARG A 765 16.20 30.08 -4.03
N LYS A 766 17.30 30.83 -4.08
CA LYS A 766 17.28 32.29 -3.89
C LYS A 766 16.36 32.96 -4.92
N ASN A 767 15.38 33.73 -4.44
CA ASN A 767 14.38 34.48 -5.23
C ASN A 767 13.58 33.62 -6.23
N GLU A 768 13.46 32.31 -5.98
CA GLU A 768 12.78 31.39 -6.89
C GLU A 768 11.28 31.63 -6.95
N SER A 769 10.62 31.79 -5.80
CA SER A 769 9.18 32.04 -5.71
C SER A 769 8.79 33.30 -6.49
N ASP A 770 9.57 34.37 -6.32
CA ASP A 770 9.34 35.65 -7.00
C ASP A 770 9.53 35.51 -8.52
N ALA A 771 10.51 34.73 -8.98
CA ALA A 771 10.72 34.47 -10.41
C ALA A 771 9.59 33.62 -11.03
N VAL A 772 9.08 32.62 -10.30
CA VAL A 772 7.92 31.82 -10.73
C VAL A 772 6.67 32.69 -10.81
N GLU A 773 6.44 33.54 -9.81
CA GLU A 773 5.33 34.49 -9.78
C GLU A 773 5.38 35.44 -10.98
N LEU A 774 6.53 36.07 -11.24
CA LEU A 774 6.70 36.99 -12.36
C LEU A 774 6.51 36.31 -13.72
N SER A 775 7.06 35.11 -13.91
CA SER A 775 6.96 34.36 -15.17
C SER A 775 5.53 34.00 -15.52
N LEU A 776 4.78 33.49 -14.54
CA LEU A 776 3.39 33.11 -14.72
C LEU A 776 2.44 34.32 -14.77
N ALA A 777 2.75 35.42 -14.06
CA ALA A 777 2.04 36.69 -14.21
C ALA A 777 2.19 37.27 -15.62
N ASN A 778 3.39 37.23 -16.20
CA ASN A 778 3.64 37.61 -17.60
C ASN A 778 2.88 36.73 -18.60
N PHE A 779 2.55 35.50 -18.21
CA PHE A 779 1.72 34.57 -18.98
C PHE A 779 0.20 34.83 -18.84
N GLY A 780 -0.21 35.87 -18.08
CA GLY A 780 -1.61 36.23 -17.86
C GLY A 780 -2.35 35.26 -16.94
N LEU A 781 -1.64 34.67 -15.96
CA LEU A 781 -2.22 33.83 -14.93
C LEU A 781 -2.15 34.53 -13.57
N LYS A 782 -3.29 34.64 -12.89
CA LYS A 782 -3.35 35.07 -11.50
C LYS A 782 -2.94 33.92 -10.58
N ILE A 783 -1.94 34.15 -9.74
CA ILE A 783 -1.40 33.16 -8.81
C ILE A 783 -1.63 33.64 -7.39
N LEU A 784 -2.03 32.73 -6.51
CA LEU A 784 -2.03 32.94 -5.08
C LEU A 784 -0.72 32.42 -4.48
N VAL A 785 0.18 33.32 -4.08
CA VAL A 785 1.43 32.95 -3.41
C VAL A 785 1.21 32.89 -1.90
N VAL A 786 1.48 31.74 -1.29
CA VAL A 786 1.34 31.48 0.15
C VAL A 786 2.73 31.31 0.74
N ARG A 787 3.20 32.34 1.47
CA ARG A 787 4.50 32.32 2.13
C ARG A 787 4.41 31.58 3.47
N ALA A 788 4.76 30.30 3.47
CA ALA A 788 4.54 29.39 4.60
C ALA A 788 5.83 28.95 5.32
N ALA A 789 7.00 29.51 4.99
CA ALA A 789 8.31 29.11 5.54
C ALA A 789 8.31 28.84 7.06
N ASN A 790 7.74 29.74 7.87
CA ASN A 790 7.68 29.57 9.33
C ASN A 790 6.85 28.35 9.75
N VAL A 791 5.75 28.07 9.06
CA VAL A 791 4.88 26.90 9.31
C VAL A 791 5.66 25.61 9.05
N PHE A 792 6.47 25.58 7.99
CA PHE A 792 7.34 24.44 7.69
C PHE A 792 8.45 24.27 8.73
N TYR A 793 9.11 25.35 9.16
CA TYR A 793 10.19 25.26 10.16
C TYR A 793 9.74 24.67 11.51
N VAL A 794 8.51 24.98 11.93
CA VAL A 794 7.91 24.45 13.18
C VAL A 794 7.04 23.22 12.95
N GLY A 795 6.96 22.73 11.71
CA GLY A 795 6.12 21.62 11.30
C GLY A 795 6.50 20.31 11.99
N THR A 796 5.49 19.49 12.30
CA THR A 796 5.64 18.17 12.95
C THR A 796 4.74 17.14 12.27
N THR A 797 5.04 15.85 12.41
CA THR A 797 4.21 14.73 11.93
C THR A 797 4.14 13.60 12.95
N ASN A 798 3.29 12.60 12.73
CA ASN A 798 3.23 11.38 13.52
C ASN A 798 4.10 10.29 12.87
N ILE A 799 5.09 9.76 13.59
CA ILE A 799 6.02 8.73 13.13
C ILE A 799 5.69 7.38 13.79
N PRO A 800 5.65 6.25 13.08
CA PRO A 800 5.46 4.92 13.67
C PRO A 800 6.65 4.51 14.56
N LEU A 801 6.39 3.96 15.75
CA LEU A 801 7.44 3.55 16.72
C LEU A 801 8.21 2.27 16.34
N ASP A 802 7.81 1.51 15.32
CA ASP A 802 8.49 0.28 14.90
C ASP A 802 8.35 0.04 13.38
N PRO A 803 9.40 0.31 12.58
CA PRO A 803 9.36 0.13 11.12
C PRO A 803 9.38 -1.33 10.65
N GLN A 804 9.74 -2.30 11.51
CA GLN A 804 10.02 -3.68 11.10
C GLN A 804 8.94 -4.69 11.50
N ASN A 805 7.87 -4.28 12.18
CA ASN A 805 6.80 -5.19 12.59
C ASN A 805 5.40 -4.69 12.17
N PRO A 806 4.96 -4.99 10.92
CA PRO A 806 3.67 -4.53 10.37
C PRO A 806 2.44 -5.18 11.03
N ALA A 807 2.62 -6.05 12.02
CA ALA A 807 1.58 -6.90 12.61
C ALA A 807 0.88 -6.31 13.86
N LYS A 808 1.05 -5.02 14.16
CA LYS A 808 0.29 -4.32 15.21
C LYS A 808 -0.81 -3.45 14.58
N ALA A 809 -2.07 -3.76 14.89
CA ALA A 809 -3.27 -3.12 14.34
C ALA A 809 -3.46 -1.62 14.68
N VAL A 810 -2.59 -1.03 15.53
CA VAL A 810 -2.45 0.42 15.64
C VAL A 810 -0.95 0.72 15.70
N PRO A 811 -0.35 1.47 14.74
CA PRO A 811 1.01 1.91 14.91
C PRO A 811 1.02 2.83 16.13
N SER A 812 1.72 2.49 17.21
CA SER A 812 1.95 3.50 18.23
C SER A 812 2.79 4.58 17.56
N THR A 813 2.21 5.74 17.33
CA THR A 813 2.89 6.85 16.65
C THR A 813 3.40 7.85 17.68
N THR A 814 4.65 8.27 17.54
CA THR A 814 5.23 9.38 18.31
C THR A 814 5.22 10.63 17.44
N THR A 815 4.89 11.77 18.02
CA THR A 815 5.01 13.06 17.31
C THR A 815 6.48 13.39 17.10
N SER A 816 6.85 13.69 15.85
CA SER A 816 8.21 14.08 15.46
C SER A 816 8.64 15.35 16.17
N LYS A 817 9.95 15.60 16.19
CA LYS A 817 10.47 16.94 16.47
C LYS A 817 10.02 17.91 15.37
N GLN A 818 10.11 19.20 15.66
CA GLN A 818 9.94 20.24 14.63
C GLN A 818 10.98 20.05 13.53
N LEU A 819 10.61 20.32 12.27
CA LEU A 819 11.48 20.13 11.11
C LEU A 819 12.87 20.77 11.27
N SER A 820 12.93 21.94 11.89
CA SER A 820 14.19 22.63 12.21
C SER A 820 15.14 21.85 13.11
N PHE A 821 14.67 20.84 13.84
CA PHE A 821 15.46 20.00 14.76
C PHE A 821 15.59 18.54 14.31
N VAL A 822 15.17 18.22 13.07
CA VAL A 822 15.20 16.85 12.53
C VAL A 822 16.45 16.63 11.67
N SER A 823 17.18 15.55 11.94
CA SER A 823 18.33 15.11 11.15
C SER A 823 18.02 13.97 10.18
N GLU A 824 17.00 13.15 10.44
CA GLU A 824 16.68 11.97 9.63
C GLU A 824 15.97 12.35 8.31
N PRO A 825 16.52 11.99 7.13
CA PRO A 825 15.98 12.39 5.83
C PRO A 825 14.53 11.97 5.56
N GLU A 826 14.17 10.75 5.92
CA GLU A 826 12.81 10.24 5.72
C GLU A 826 11.79 10.97 6.60
N GLU A 827 12.19 11.35 7.82
CA GLU A 827 11.36 12.21 8.67
C GLU A 827 11.21 13.61 8.09
N LYS A 828 12.29 14.23 7.56
CA LYS A 828 12.22 15.52 6.86
C LYS A 828 11.21 15.47 5.71
N ARG A 829 11.30 14.44 4.86
CA ARG A 829 10.41 14.22 3.71
C ARG A 829 8.95 14.10 4.17
N LYS A 830 8.70 13.31 5.21
CA LYS A 830 7.35 13.12 5.75
C LYS A 830 6.76 14.41 6.34
N ILE A 831 7.52 15.12 7.18
CA ILE A 831 7.07 16.39 7.79
C ILE A 831 6.75 17.42 6.70
N ILE A 832 7.63 17.59 5.71
CA ILE A 832 7.41 18.56 4.63
C ILE A 832 6.16 18.18 3.82
N GLY A 833 5.97 16.89 3.51
CA GLY A 833 4.79 16.41 2.80
C GLY A 833 3.48 16.69 3.56
N ASP A 834 3.44 16.34 4.85
CA ASP A 834 2.23 16.49 5.67
C ASP A 834 1.89 17.96 5.93
N VAL A 835 2.90 18.79 6.22
CA VAL A 835 2.71 20.23 6.42
C VAL A 835 2.28 20.91 5.12
N PHE A 836 2.81 20.49 3.98
CA PHE A 836 2.36 21.00 2.68
C PHE A 836 0.88 20.72 2.44
N MET A 837 0.42 19.51 2.72
CA MET A 837 -1.00 19.16 2.62
C MET A 837 -1.86 19.97 3.58
N HIS A 838 -1.42 20.17 4.82
CA HIS A 838 -2.15 20.99 5.79
C HIS A 838 -2.28 22.46 5.36
N VAL A 839 -1.20 23.04 4.81
CA VAL A 839 -1.22 24.40 4.24
C VAL A 839 -2.16 24.45 3.04
N ALA A 840 -2.11 23.45 2.15
CA ALA A 840 -3.01 23.37 1.00
C ALA A 840 -4.49 23.31 1.43
N GLU A 841 -4.84 22.46 2.40
CA GLU A 841 -6.20 22.34 2.95
C GLU A 841 -6.69 23.65 3.59
N SER A 842 -5.81 24.34 4.33
CA SER A 842 -6.12 25.65 4.91
C SER A 842 -6.42 26.70 3.85
N VAL A 843 -5.64 26.71 2.76
CA VAL A 843 -5.86 27.62 1.62
C VAL A 843 -7.19 27.29 0.92
N ILE A 844 -7.48 26.01 0.65
CA ILE A 844 -8.74 25.57 0.05
C ILE A 844 -9.93 26.03 0.89
N SER A 845 -9.84 25.84 2.21
CA SER A 845 -10.88 26.26 3.16
C SER A 845 -11.06 27.78 3.16
N SER A 846 -9.97 28.55 3.10
CA SER A 846 -10.02 30.02 3.06
C SER A 846 -10.67 30.58 1.79
N LEU A 847 -10.63 29.83 0.69
CA LEU A 847 -11.21 30.21 -0.59
C LEU A 847 -12.71 29.88 -0.68
N ASN A 848 -13.31 29.26 0.35
CA ASN A 848 -14.71 28.84 0.39
C ASN A 848 -15.15 28.05 -0.86
N LEU A 849 -14.27 27.19 -1.36
CA LEU A 849 -14.52 26.42 -2.57
C LEU A 849 -15.46 25.24 -2.27
N ASN A 850 -16.52 25.09 -3.05
CA ASN A 850 -17.39 23.92 -2.98
C ASN A 850 -16.62 22.68 -3.49
N PRO A 851 -16.38 21.64 -2.67
CA PRO A 851 -15.66 20.43 -3.09
C PRO A 851 -16.33 19.73 -4.28
N GLU A 852 -17.65 19.89 -4.45
CA GLU A 852 -18.41 19.33 -5.57
C GLU A 852 -18.24 20.10 -6.89
N GLU A 853 -17.62 21.28 -6.88
CA GLU A 853 -17.40 22.12 -8.08
C GLU A 853 -15.91 22.37 -8.41
N VAL A 854 -15.00 21.80 -7.61
CA VAL A 854 -13.54 21.92 -7.82
C VAL A 854 -12.88 20.58 -8.11
N LEU A 855 -12.04 20.53 -9.13
CA LEU A 855 -11.11 19.43 -9.42
C LEU A 855 -9.69 19.83 -9.02
N LEU A 856 -8.87 18.85 -8.67
CA LEU A 856 -7.46 19.03 -8.40
C LEU A 856 -6.64 18.78 -9.67
N GLY A 857 -5.92 19.78 -10.14
CA GLY A 857 -4.92 19.63 -11.19
C GLY A 857 -3.60 19.10 -10.63
N GLN A 858 -2.99 18.12 -11.30
CA GLN A 858 -1.65 17.63 -10.97
C GLN A 858 -0.76 17.52 -12.21
N GLY A 859 0.52 17.82 -12.03
CA GLY A 859 1.56 17.69 -13.06
C GLY A 859 2.22 16.30 -13.09
N THR A 860 1.53 15.26 -12.63
CA THR A 860 2.04 13.88 -12.55
C THR A 860 2.50 13.40 -13.94
N LEU A 861 3.71 12.84 -14.03
CA LEU A 861 4.27 12.33 -15.28
C LEU A 861 4.10 10.82 -15.40
N ARG A 862 4.29 10.30 -16.63
CA ARG A 862 4.25 8.86 -16.91
C ARG A 862 5.23 8.03 -16.07
N PRO A 863 6.50 8.45 -15.86
CA PRO A 863 7.42 7.72 -14.99
C PRO A 863 6.92 7.60 -13.55
N ASP A 864 6.23 8.62 -13.03
CA ASP A 864 5.68 8.62 -11.67
C ASP A 864 4.55 7.59 -11.55
N LEU A 865 3.68 7.51 -12.55
CA LEU A 865 2.61 6.50 -12.61
C LEU A 865 3.15 5.09 -12.75
N ILE A 866 4.17 4.86 -13.57
CA ILE A 866 4.75 3.52 -13.73
C ILE A 866 5.52 3.10 -12.47
N GLU A 867 6.17 4.03 -11.75
CA GLU A 867 6.74 3.74 -10.43
C GLU A 867 5.67 3.36 -9.41
N SER A 868 4.55 4.09 -9.35
CA SER A 868 3.41 3.73 -8.49
C SER A 868 2.72 2.43 -8.92
N ALA A 869 2.62 2.18 -10.23
CA ALA A 869 2.02 0.99 -10.83
C ALA A 869 2.97 -0.22 -10.83
N SER A 870 4.25 -0.06 -10.47
CA SER A 870 5.18 -1.19 -10.38
C SER A 870 4.68 -2.27 -9.42
N HIS A 871 3.94 -1.92 -8.36
CA HIS A 871 3.22 -2.88 -7.50
C HIS A 871 2.07 -3.63 -8.20
N LEU A 872 1.40 -3.00 -9.17
CA LEU A 872 0.26 -3.55 -9.92
C LEU A 872 0.69 -4.34 -11.16
N VAL A 873 1.80 -3.96 -11.80
CA VAL A 873 2.28 -4.49 -13.09
C VAL A 873 3.46 -5.45 -12.91
N SER A 874 4.24 -5.32 -11.83
CA SER A 874 5.44 -6.12 -11.54
C SER A 874 5.51 -6.45 -10.05
N GLY A 875 4.92 -7.56 -9.64
CA GLY A 875 4.88 -8.03 -8.23
C GLY A 875 6.24 -8.35 -7.57
N LYS A 876 7.38 -8.05 -8.21
CA LYS A 876 8.75 -8.30 -7.72
C LYS A 876 9.60 -7.04 -7.50
N ALA A 877 9.10 -5.82 -7.73
CA ALA A 877 9.90 -4.59 -7.60
C ALA A 877 9.66 -3.87 -6.26
N ASP A 878 10.72 -3.68 -5.45
CA ASP A 878 10.65 -2.94 -4.19
C ASP A 878 10.48 -1.41 -4.43
N THR A 879 9.60 -0.77 -3.65
CA THR A 879 9.31 0.66 -3.75
C THR A 879 10.50 1.51 -3.28
N ILE A 880 11.19 2.19 -4.21
CA ILE A 880 12.42 2.96 -3.92
C ILE A 880 12.13 4.35 -3.32
N LYS A 881 10.93 4.94 -3.54
CA LYS A 881 10.57 6.29 -3.07
C LYS A 881 9.10 6.38 -2.64
N THR A 882 8.84 7.14 -1.57
CA THR A 882 7.50 7.64 -1.20
C THR A 882 7.17 8.88 -2.04
N HIS A 883 6.14 8.80 -2.87
CA HIS A 883 5.73 9.91 -3.75
C HIS A 883 4.95 10.97 -2.97
N HIS A 884 5.42 12.22 -2.99
CA HIS A 884 4.80 13.34 -2.28
C HIS A 884 3.45 13.80 -2.87
N ASN A 885 3.17 13.48 -4.13
CA ASN A 885 1.94 13.86 -4.83
C ASN A 885 0.77 12.89 -4.57
N ASP A 886 1.02 11.73 -3.96
CA ASP A 886 0.04 10.66 -3.74
C ASP A 886 -0.34 10.57 -2.25
N SER A 887 -0.89 11.67 -1.73
CA SER A 887 -1.41 11.73 -0.35
C SER A 887 -2.76 11.01 -0.25
N GLY A 888 -3.15 10.61 0.98
CA GLY A 888 -4.45 9.94 1.20
C GLY A 888 -5.66 10.76 0.77
N LEU A 889 -5.55 12.10 0.71
CA LEU A 889 -6.57 12.99 0.17
C LEU A 889 -6.60 12.96 -1.36
N VAL A 890 -5.43 12.99 -2.01
CA VAL A 890 -5.33 12.91 -3.47
C VAL A 890 -5.86 11.59 -3.98
N ARG A 891 -5.60 10.46 -3.27
CA ARG A 891 -6.19 9.16 -3.61
C ARG A 891 -7.71 9.22 -3.58
N LYS A 892 -8.31 9.69 -2.47
CA LYS A 892 -9.78 9.89 -2.39
C LYS A 892 -10.32 10.77 -3.52
N LEU A 893 -9.65 11.88 -3.85
CA LEU A 893 -10.06 12.75 -4.95
C LEU A 893 -9.90 12.07 -6.32
N ARG A 894 -8.87 11.25 -6.51
CA ARG A 894 -8.64 10.47 -7.73
C ARG A 894 -9.70 9.39 -7.89
N ASP A 895 -10.03 8.69 -6.81
CA ASP A 895 -11.07 7.65 -6.76
C ASP A 895 -12.47 8.24 -7.05
N LEU A 896 -12.71 9.48 -6.63
CA LEU A 896 -13.93 10.25 -6.95
C LEU A 896 -13.94 10.83 -8.39
N GLY A 897 -12.91 10.60 -9.21
CA GLY A 897 -12.79 11.16 -10.56
C GLY A 897 -12.59 12.68 -10.58
N ARG A 898 -12.09 13.27 -9.49
CA ARG A 898 -11.94 14.72 -9.28
C ARG A 898 -10.51 15.21 -9.47
N VAL A 899 -9.62 14.39 -10.03
CA VAL A 899 -8.23 14.73 -10.31
C VAL A 899 -8.00 14.80 -11.81
N VAL A 900 -7.37 15.88 -12.26
CA VAL A 900 -6.99 16.11 -13.66
C VAL A 900 -5.48 16.05 -13.77
N GLU A 901 -4.97 15.01 -14.46
CA GLU A 901 -3.54 14.77 -14.69
C GLU A 901 -3.20 14.81 -16.19
N PRO A 902 -3.05 16.01 -16.80
CA PRO A 902 -2.84 16.14 -18.24
C PRO A 902 -1.50 15.58 -18.73
N LEU A 903 -0.48 15.60 -17.86
CA LEU A 903 0.88 15.23 -18.22
C LEU A 903 1.18 13.73 -18.01
N LYS A 904 0.17 12.93 -17.63
CA LYS A 904 0.30 11.50 -17.31
C LYS A 904 0.90 10.65 -18.42
N ASP A 905 0.76 11.10 -19.67
CA ASP A 905 1.26 10.41 -20.85
C ASP A 905 2.58 10.98 -21.41
N PHE A 906 3.20 11.95 -20.72
CA PHE A 906 4.43 12.60 -21.17
C PHE A 906 5.66 12.22 -20.33
N HIS A 907 6.80 12.19 -21.02
CA HIS A 907 8.14 12.15 -20.43
C HIS A 907 8.69 13.57 -20.20
N LYS A 908 9.72 13.69 -19.37
CA LYS A 908 10.27 14.96 -18.89
C LYS A 908 10.78 15.90 -20.01
N ASP A 909 11.43 15.33 -21.01
CA ASP A 909 11.92 16.00 -22.21
C ASP A 909 10.78 16.49 -23.13
N GLU A 910 9.73 15.68 -23.26
CA GLU A 910 8.53 16.04 -24.00
C GLU A 910 7.79 17.19 -23.31
N VAL A 911 7.67 17.17 -21.97
CA VAL A 911 7.10 18.26 -21.17
C VAL A 911 7.86 19.56 -21.36
N ARG A 912 9.20 19.50 -21.47
CA ARG A 912 9.99 20.69 -21.79
C ARG A 912 9.69 21.22 -23.18
N THR A 913 9.60 20.34 -24.17
CA THR A 913 9.26 20.74 -25.55
C THR A 913 7.88 21.37 -25.59
N LEU A 914 6.89 20.74 -24.96
CA LEU A 914 5.54 21.25 -24.77
C LEU A 914 5.55 22.62 -24.08
N GLY A 915 6.36 22.81 -23.04
CA GLY A 915 6.50 24.10 -22.37
C GLY A 915 6.97 25.22 -23.28
N ARG A 916 7.90 24.95 -24.20
CA ARG A 916 8.35 25.94 -25.20
C ARG A 916 7.24 26.24 -26.22
N ASP A 917 6.53 25.22 -26.68
CA ASP A 917 5.42 25.37 -27.63
C ASP A 917 4.24 26.14 -27.02
N LEU A 918 4.04 26.02 -25.71
CA LEU A 918 3.06 26.80 -24.94
C LEU A 918 3.50 28.25 -24.69
N GLY A 919 4.73 28.64 -25.03
CA GLY A 919 5.24 30.01 -24.88
C GLY A 919 5.84 30.32 -23.52
N LEU A 920 6.18 29.32 -22.71
CA LEU A 920 6.91 29.53 -21.45
C LEU A 920 8.36 29.97 -21.73
N LEU A 921 8.90 30.82 -20.85
CA LEU A 921 10.27 31.31 -20.97
C LEU A 921 11.28 30.15 -20.93
N PRO A 922 12.31 30.14 -21.81
CA PRO A 922 13.32 29.10 -21.84
C PRO A 922 14.05 28.92 -20.50
N GLU A 923 14.24 30.00 -19.74
CA GLU A 923 14.87 29.99 -18.42
C GLU A 923 14.12 29.12 -17.40
N LEU A 924 12.79 29.05 -17.51
CA LEU A 924 11.95 28.24 -16.65
C LEU A 924 11.89 26.80 -17.15
N VAL A 925 11.79 26.60 -18.45
CA VAL A 925 11.64 25.27 -19.08
C VAL A 925 12.93 24.45 -19.08
N ASP A 926 14.07 25.08 -19.38
CA ASP A 926 15.39 24.44 -19.42
C ASP A 926 16.01 24.29 -18.01
N ARG A 927 15.22 24.61 -16.97
CA ARG A 927 15.67 24.52 -15.59
C ARG A 927 15.96 23.08 -15.18
N HIS A 928 17.00 22.92 -14.37
CA HIS A 928 17.30 21.65 -13.74
C HIS A 928 16.19 21.26 -12.76
N PRO A 929 15.80 19.97 -12.70
CA PRO A 929 14.84 19.49 -11.72
C PRO A 929 15.21 19.93 -10.29
N PHE A 930 14.20 20.26 -9.50
CA PHE A 930 14.35 20.63 -8.11
C PHE A 930 13.42 19.75 -7.26
N PRO A 931 13.91 19.12 -6.17
CA PRO A 931 13.10 18.23 -5.36
C PRO A 931 12.01 18.99 -4.60
N GLY A 932 10.87 18.36 -4.33
CA GLY A 932 9.78 18.97 -3.54
C GLY A 932 10.20 19.45 -2.14
N PRO A 933 10.95 18.62 -1.36
CA PRO A 933 11.59 19.07 -0.12
C PRO A 933 12.66 20.17 -0.28
N GLY A 934 13.04 20.50 -1.51
CA GLY A 934 13.97 21.56 -1.85
C GLY A 934 15.33 21.41 -1.17
N LEU A 935 15.82 22.51 -0.61
CA LEU A 935 17.10 22.58 0.10
C LEU A 935 17.13 21.75 1.40
N ALA A 936 15.99 21.30 1.93
CA ALA A 936 15.94 20.54 3.19
C ALA A 936 16.70 19.20 3.11
N ILE A 937 16.72 18.58 1.94
CA ILE A 937 17.49 17.35 1.65
C ILE A 937 18.86 17.63 1.01
N ARG A 938 19.25 18.91 0.93
CA ARG A 938 20.57 19.36 0.49
C ARG A 938 21.39 19.97 1.62
N VAL A 939 20.85 19.99 2.84
CA VAL A 939 21.59 20.27 4.06
C VAL A 939 21.69 18.97 4.84
N LEU A 940 22.91 18.44 4.97
CA LEU A 940 23.13 17.28 5.84
C LEU A 940 23.08 17.75 7.29
N CYS A 941 22.00 17.37 7.96
CA CYS A 941 21.76 17.75 9.34
C CYS A 941 22.34 16.68 10.27
N ALA A 942 23.19 17.10 11.19
CA ALA A 942 23.81 16.22 12.17
C ALA A 942 24.17 17.01 13.43
N LEU A 943 23.94 16.38 14.58
CA LEU A 943 24.35 16.91 15.89
C LEU A 943 25.59 16.19 16.43
N GLU A 944 25.75 14.91 16.06
CA GLU A 944 26.88 14.07 16.46
C GLU A 944 27.56 13.47 15.21
N PRO A 945 28.88 13.20 15.25
CA PRO A 945 29.60 12.56 14.16
C PRO A 945 29.12 11.11 13.96
N TYR A 946 28.96 10.70 12.69
CA TYR A 946 28.61 9.32 12.35
C TYR A 946 29.88 8.46 12.23
N MET A 947 30.18 7.68 13.26
CA MET A 947 31.32 6.76 13.32
C MET A 947 30.86 5.45 13.99
N GLU A 948 30.74 4.38 13.21
CA GLU A 948 30.42 3.04 13.73
C GLU A 948 31.70 2.24 13.99
N SER A 949 31.57 0.99 14.42
CA SER A 949 32.71 0.14 14.76
C SER A 949 33.65 -0.13 13.59
N ASP A 950 33.16 -0.03 12.35
CA ASP A 950 33.92 -0.25 11.12
C ASP A 950 34.55 1.03 10.55
N PHE A 951 34.38 2.20 11.18
CA PHE A 951 34.89 3.48 10.66
C PHE A 951 36.42 3.46 10.48
N ALA A 952 37.16 3.01 11.49
CA ALA A 952 38.62 2.94 11.45
C ALA A 952 39.12 1.92 10.43
N GLU A 953 38.48 0.75 10.34
CA GLU A 953 38.81 -0.28 9.36
C GLU A 953 38.55 0.20 7.93
N THR A 954 37.39 0.82 7.70
CA THR A 954 36.99 1.39 6.41
C THR A 954 37.97 2.50 5.99
N GLN A 955 38.36 3.39 6.90
CA GLN A 955 39.34 4.44 6.60
C GLN A 955 40.70 3.86 6.17
N VAL A 956 41.17 2.80 6.86
CA VAL A 956 42.41 2.11 6.48
C VAL A 956 42.28 1.43 5.12
N LEU A 957 41.15 0.79 4.86
CA LEU A 957 40.91 0.08 3.59
C LEU A 957 40.83 1.04 2.40
N VAL A 958 40.13 2.16 2.53
CA VAL A 958 40.09 3.21 1.49
C VAL A 958 41.48 3.78 1.26
N ARG A 959 42.23 4.06 2.34
CA ARG A 959 43.62 4.52 2.24
C ARG A 959 44.50 3.51 1.53
N LEU A 960 44.31 2.21 1.78
CA LEU A 960 45.05 1.14 1.12
C LEU A 960 44.82 1.15 -0.40
N ILE A 961 43.58 1.37 -0.84
CA ILE A 961 43.24 1.46 -2.28
C ILE A 961 43.86 2.71 -2.92
N VAL A 962 43.81 3.85 -2.25
CA VAL A 962 44.34 5.13 -2.77
C VAL A 962 45.87 5.16 -2.76
N GLU A 963 46.52 4.60 -1.73
CA GLU A 963 47.98 4.53 -1.55
C GLU A 963 48.57 3.15 -1.94
N TYR A 964 47.91 2.43 -2.87
CA TYR A 964 48.16 1.01 -3.15
C TYR A 964 49.63 0.66 -3.42
N HIS A 965 50.35 1.41 -4.25
CA HIS A 965 51.76 1.17 -4.58
C HIS A 965 52.66 1.11 -3.34
N SER A 966 52.46 2.03 -2.39
CA SER A 966 53.26 2.09 -1.15
C SER A 966 52.84 1.03 -0.12
N MET A 967 51.58 0.60 -0.17
CA MET A 967 51.00 -0.34 0.79
C MET A 967 51.24 -1.80 0.38
N VAL A 968 51.27 -2.14 -0.91
CA VAL A 968 51.63 -3.51 -1.37
C VAL A 968 53.04 -3.89 -0.92
N GLN A 969 53.95 -2.93 -0.78
CA GLN A 969 55.30 -3.15 -0.27
C GLN A 969 55.33 -3.45 1.24
N LYS A 970 54.25 -3.14 1.97
CA LYS A 970 54.07 -3.36 3.41
C LYS A 970 53.03 -4.45 3.61
N SER A 971 53.44 -5.67 3.96
CA SER A 971 52.50 -6.78 4.20
C SER A 971 51.37 -6.37 5.17
N HIS A 972 50.13 -6.26 4.67
CA HIS A 972 48.96 -5.83 5.42
C HIS A 972 47.83 -6.84 5.26
N ALA A 973 47.19 -7.24 6.36
CA ALA A 973 46.14 -8.27 6.36
C ALA A 973 44.90 -7.93 5.50
N LEU A 974 44.70 -6.65 5.15
CA LEU A 974 43.53 -6.16 4.39
C LEU A 974 43.77 -6.13 2.88
N LEU A 975 45.02 -6.33 2.41
CA LEU A 975 45.33 -6.45 0.98
C LEU A 975 44.53 -7.59 0.33
N ASN A 976 44.34 -8.69 1.06
CA ASN A 976 43.58 -9.85 0.61
C ASN A 976 42.16 -9.50 0.15
N ARG A 977 41.50 -8.49 0.76
CA ARG A 977 40.16 -8.03 0.34
C ARG A 977 40.18 -7.29 -1.00
N VAL A 978 41.21 -6.50 -1.25
CA VAL A 978 41.40 -5.85 -2.56
C VAL A 978 41.71 -6.92 -3.60
N ASP A 979 42.56 -7.88 -3.26
CA ASP A 979 42.98 -8.95 -4.17
C ASP A 979 41.87 -9.92 -4.56
N SER A 980 40.90 -10.16 -3.67
CA SER A 980 39.76 -11.03 -3.92
C SER A 980 38.69 -10.40 -4.82
N VAL A 981 38.67 -9.08 -4.98
CA VAL A 981 37.60 -8.34 -5.68
C VAL A 981 38.09 -7.68 -6.98
N CYS A 982 39.34 -7.18 -7.00
CA CYS A 982 39.92 -6.51 -8.16
C CYS A 982 40.58 -7.51 -9.11
N ASN A 983 40.40 -7.30 -10.43
CA ASN A 983 41.13 -8.08 -11.43
C ASN A 983 42.57 -7.55 -11.64
N GLU A 984 43.41 -8.30 -12.34
CA GLU A 984 44.83 -7.95 -12.53
C GLU A 984 45.04 -6.62 -13.26
N ASP A 985 44.15 -6.24 -14.17
CA ASP A 985 44.25 -4.95 -14.87
C ASP A 985 43.85 -3.77 -13.98
N GLU A 986 42.83 -3.95 -13.12
CA GLU A 986 42.45 -2.98 -12.08
C GLU A 986 43.60 -2.79 -11.08
N LYS A 987 44.27 -3.86 -10.66
CA LYS A 987 45.44 -3.79 -9.76
C LYS A 987 46.62 -3.06 -10.39
N LYS A 988 46.94 -3.36 -11.67
CA LYS A 988 47.98 -2.63 -12.42
C LYS A 988 47.64 -1.14 -12.52
N LYS A 989 46.38 -0.81 -12.73
CA LYS A 989 45.93 0.58 -12.78
C LYS A 989 46.02 1.27 -11.42
N LEU A 990 45.62 0.61 -10.33
CA LEU A 990 45.81 1.12 -8.95
C LEU A 990 47.30 1.38 -8.64
N MET A 991 48.19 0.46 -9.02
CA MET A 991 49.65 0.63 -8.92
C MET A 991 50.13 1.86 -9.70
N SER A 992 49.67 2.01 -10.94
CA SER A 992 50.05 3.15 -11.80
C SER A 992 49.60 4.49 -11.20
N ILE A 993 48.34 4.60 -10.78
CA ILE A 993 47.75 5.84 -10.22
C ILE A 993 48.50 6.27 -8.96
N SER A 994 48.64 5.36 -8.00
CA SER A 994 49.27 5.64 -6.71
C SER A 994 50.79 5.89 -6.79
N SER A 995 51.44 5.51 -7.90
CA SER A 995 52.84 5.86 -8.17
C SER A 995 53.03 7.22 -8.84
N ARG A 996 52.03 7.69 -9.60
CA ARG A 996 52.08 8.94 -10.38
C ARG A 996 51.73 10.17 -9.55
N GLN A 997 50.71 10.07 -8.70
CA GLN A 997 50.19 11.19 -7.92
C GLN A 997 50.16 10.87 -6.43
N HIS A 998 50.54 11.83 -5.59
CA HIS A 998 50.37 11.71 -4.15
C HIS A 998 48.91 12.02 -3.78
N LEU A 999 48.10 10.96 -3.68
CA LEU A 999 46.70 11.03 -3.29
C LEU A 999 46.54 10.70 -1.81
N ARG A 1000 45.61 11.40 -1.14
CA ARG A 1000 45.21 11.13 0.24
C ARG A 1000 43.70 10.99 0.32
N SER A 1001 43.26 10.00 1.08
CA SER A 1001 41.84 9.78 1.39
C SER A 1001 41.53 10.06 2.85
N THR A 1002 40.41 10.73 3.10
CA THR A 1002 39.84 10.94 4.44
C THR A 1002 38.40 10.45 4.44
N LEU A 1003 38.06 9.58 5.39
CA LEU A 1003 36.68 9.17 5.62
C LEU A 1003 35.97 10.28 6.41
N LEU A 1004 34.81 10.72 5.95
CA LEU A 1004 34.07 11.80 6.60
C LEU A 1004 33.07 11.19 7.60
N PRO A 1005 32.94 11.74 8.83
CA PRO A 1005 32.03 11.24 9.86
C PRO A 1005 30.58 11.68 9.62
N ILE A 1006 30.08 11.44 8.40
CA ILE A 1006 28.73 11.73 7.92
C ILE A 1006 28.22 10.55 7.11
N ARG A 1007 26.89 10.41 7.05
CA ARG A 1007 26.22 9.43 6.21
C ARG A 1007 25.57 10.10 5.00
N SER A 1008 25.59 9.44 3.86
CA SER A 1008 24.84 9.84 2.68
C SER A 1008 24.15 8.65 2.02
N VAL A 1009 23.03 8.93 1.37
CA VAL A 1009 22.23 7.93 0.69
C VAL A 1009 22.91 7.36 -0.57
N GLY A 1010 22.84 6.05 -0.72
CA GLY A 1010 23.23 5.26 -1.88
C GLY A 1010 22.17 4.22 -2.25
N VAL A 1011 22.37 3.55 -3.39
CA VAL A 1011 21.58 2.40 -3.84
C VAL A 1011 22.54 1.28 -4.19
N GLN A 1012 22.47 0.17 -3.47
CA GLN A 1012 23.29 -1.02 -3.68
C GLN A 1012 22.37 -2.22 -3.93
N GLY A 1013 22.43 -2.78 -5.14
CA GLY A 1013 21.41 -3.72 -5.62
C GLY A 1013 20.04 -3.04 -5.67
N ASP A 1014 19.02 -3.69 -5.13
CA ASP A 1014 17.63 -3.18 -5.14
C ASP A 1014 17.28 -2.35 -3.89
N LYS A 1015 18.24 -2.15 -2.97
CA LYS A 1015 17.99 -1.50 -1.67
C LYS A 1015 18.71 -0.17 -1.52
N ARG A 1016 18.03 0.76 -0.86
CA ARG A 1016 18.58 2.05 -0.42
C ARG A 1016 19.45 1.85 0.83
N SER A 1017 20.64 2.44 0.85
CA SER A 1017 21.56 2.40 1.99
C SER A 1017 21.95 3.82 2.43
N TYR A 1018 22.23 4.01 3.72
CA TYR A 1018 22.85 5.23 4.24
C TYR A 1018 24.20 4.86 4.83
N SER A 1019 25.29 5.36 4.26
CA SER A 1019 26.64 4.92 4.61
C SER A 1019 27.67 6.02 4.35
N TYR A 1020 28.95 5.72 4.55
CA TYR A 1020 30.00 6.74 4.62
C TYR A 1020 30.27 7.47 3.30
N VAL A 1021 30.86 8.65 3.44
CA VAL A 1021 31.44 9.44 2.35
C VAL A 1021 32.94 9.50 2.54
N SER A 1022 33.71 9.25 1.47
CA SER A 1022 35.16 9.48 1.49
C SER A 1022 35.54 10.65 0.58
N ALA A 1023 36.47 11.49 1.06
CA ALA A 1023 37.06 12.59 0.32
C ALA A 1023 38.50 12.23 -0.10
N ILE A 1024 38.85 12.51 -1.35
CA ILE A 1024 40.19 12.34 -1.92
C ILE A 1024 40.75 13.74 -2.21
N SER A 1025 42.00 13.96 -1.81
CA SER A 1025 42.78 15.17 -2.13
C SER A 1025 44.09 14.78 -2.80
N CYS A 1026 44.67 15.69 -3.57
CA CYS A 1026 45.93 15.44 -4.28
C CYS A 1026 46.88 16.64 -4.16
N ASP A 1027 48.18 16.35 -4.17
CA ASP A 1027 49.20 17.40 -4.35
C ASP A 1027 49.26 17.79 -5.84
N GLY A 1028 48.71 18.96 -6.19
CA GLY A 1028 48.74 19.50 -7.55
C GLY A 1028 47.42 19.35 -8.32
N THR A 1029 47.51 19.26 -9.65
CA THR A 1029 46.31 19.21 -10.52
C THR A 1029 45.71 17.80 -10.55
N PRO A 1030 44.39 17.66 -10.30
CA PRO A 1030 43.75 16.34 -10.28
C PRO A 1030 43.68 15.72 -11.68
N ASP A 1031 44.04 14.44 -11.78
CA ASP A 1031 43.69 13.64 -12.96
C ASP A 1031 42.27 13.09 -12.78
N TRP A 1032 41.32 13.72 -13.46
CA TRP A 1032 39.90 13.35 -13.34
C TRP A 1032 39.61 11.92 -13.83
N GLY A 1033 40.40 11.38 -14.76
CA GLY A 1033 40.24 10.01 -15.24
C GLY A 1033 40.62 8.99 -14.16
N ASP A 1034 41.72 9.26 -13.45
CA ASP A 1034 42.22 8.44 -12.34
C ASP A 1034 41.26 8.53 -11.13
N LEU A 1035 40.78 9.72 -10.81
CA LEU A 1035 39.80 9.93 -9.73
C LEU A 1035 38.46 9.21 -9.99
N MET A 1036 37.98 9.23 -11.23
CA MET A 1036 36.77 8.50 -11.62
C MET A 1036 36.93 6.98 -11.52
N PHE A 1037 38.13 6.47 -11.83
CA PHE A 1037 38.45 5.06 -11.64
C PHE A 1037 38.42 4.68 -10.15
N LEU A 1038 39.05 5.49 -9.28
CA LEU A 1038 39.01 5.28 -7.83
C LEU A 1038 37.57 5.36 -7.28
N ALA A 1039 36.77 6.31 -7.76
CA ALA A 1039 35.37 6.47 -7.36
C ALA A 1039 34.49 5.25 -7.71
N ARG A 1040 34.90 4.44 -8.70
CA ARG A 1040 34.23 3.17 -9.05
C ARG A 1040 34.77 1.99 -8.24
N VAL A 1041 36.08 1.92 -8.03
CA VAL A 1041 36.73 0.78 -7.36
C VAL A 1041 36.52 0.80 -5.85
N ILE A 1042 36.58 1.97 -5.21
CA ILE A 1042 36.46 2.04 -3.75
C ILE A 1042 35.12 1.48 -3.25
N PRO A 1043 33.95 1.88 -3.78
CA PRO A 1043 32.68 1.29 -3.34
C PRO A 1043 32.50 -0.18 -3.71
N LYS A 1044 33.17 -0.66 -4.78
CA LYS A 1044 33.18 -2.07 -5.19
C LYS A 1044 33.90 -2.95 -4.14
N VAL A 1045 34.94 -2.42 -3.50
CA VAL A 1045 35.69 -3.13 -2.44
C VAL A 1045 35.11 -2.85 -1.05
N CYS A 1046 34.68 -1.61 -0.81
CA CYS A 1046 34.15 -1.11 0.46
C CYS A 1046 32.67 -0.79 0.33
N HIS A 1047 31.80 -1.77 0.56
CA HIS A 1047 30.35 -1.56 0.48
C HIS A 1047 29.83 -0.59 1.58
N SER A 1048 30.61 -0.33 2.63
CA SER A 1048 30.36 0.72 3.64
C SER A 1048 30.61 2.15 3.14
N VAL A 1049 30.99 2.35 1.88
CA VAL A 1049 31.21 3.68 1.30
C VAL A 1049 30.25 3.91 0.15
N ASN A 1050 29.32 4.84 0.34
CA ASN A 1050 28.33 5.18 -0.66
C ASN A 1050 28.82 6.24 -1.64
N ARG A 1051 29.72 7.13 -1.23
CA ARG A 1051 30.18 8.26 -2.07
C ARG A 1051 31.66 8.53 -1.94
N ILE A 1052 32.25 8.93 -3.06
CA ILE A 1052 33.61 9.40 -3.19
C ILE A 1052 33.57 10.83 -3.75
N CYS A 1053 34.22 11.75 -3.05
CA CYS A 1053 34.33 13.15 -3.45
C CYS A 1053 35.80 13.55 -3.64
N TYR A 1054 36.06 14.47 -4.55
CA TYR A 1054 37.32 15.21 -4.59
C TYR A 1054 37.23 16.45 -3.68
N LEU A 1055 38.26 16.71 -2.89
CA LEU A 1055 38.38 17.88 -2.03
C LEU A 1055 39.30 18.91 -2.69
N PHE A 1056 38.79 20.12 -2.94
CA PHE A 1056 39.60 21.22 -3.46
C PHE A 1056 40.47 21.84 -2.35
N GLY A 1057 41.58 22.45 -2.76
CA GLY A 1057 42.57 23.06 -1.89
C GLY A 1057 43.69 22.10 -1.46
N ASP A 1058 44.41 22.46 -0.40
CA ASP A 1058 45.56 21.69 0.10
C ASP A 1058 45.16 20.27 0.56
N VAL A 1059 46.10 19.33 0.54
CA VAL A 1059 45.86 17.96 1.03
C VAL A 1059 45.39 17.96 2.49
N ALA A 1060 44.33 17.19 2.75
CA ALA A 1060 43.83 16.99 4.12
C ALA A 1060 44.84 16.15 4.91
N LYS A 1061 45.50 16.77 5.89
CA LYS A 1061 46.60 16.14 6.65
C LYS A 1061 46.10 15.25 7.79
N GLU A 1062 44.97 15.60 8.38
CA GLU A 1062 44.47 15.01 9.62
C GLU A 1062 43.08 14.38 9.43
N PRO A 1063 42.77 13.29 10.16
CA PRO A 1063 41.45 12.69 10.14
C PRO A 1063 40.42 13.60 10.84
N ILE A 1064 39.20 13.64 10.31
CA ILE A 1064 38.12 14.45 10.86
C ILE A 1064 37.29 13.58 11.79
N THR A 1065 37.31 13.91 13.08
CA THR A 1065 36.58 13.19 14.13
C THR A 1065 35.38 13.94 14.68
N GLU A 1066 35.27 15.23 14.35
CA GLU A 1066 34.23 16.14 14.86
C GLU A 1066 33.49 16.82 13.70
N ILE A 1067 32.21 17.10 13.91
CA ILE A 1067 31.34 17.81 12.96
C ILE A 1067 30.88 19.15 13.53
N THR A 1068 30.46 20.07 12.67
CA THR A 1068 29.76 21.30 13.07
C THR A 1068 28.27 20.99 13.22
N PRO A 1069 27.67 21.14 14.42
CA PRO A 1069 26.24 20.91 14.62
C PRO A 1069 25.42 21.69 13.59
N THR A 1070 24.63 20.98 12.78
CA THR A 1070 23.93 21.55 11.63
C THR A 1070 22.50 21.06 11.58
N LEU A 1071 21.59 22.00 11.45
CA LEU A 1071 20.14 21.82 11.47
C LEU A 1071 19.52 22.74 10.41
N LEU A 1072 18.23 22.55 10.11
CA LEU A 1072 17.50 23.37 9.13
C LEU A 1072 17.10 24.74 9.71
N THR A 1073 18.09 25.56 10.04
CA THR A 1073 17.90 26.92 10.54
C THR A 1073 17.94 27.94 9.40
N PRO A 1074 17.29 29.12 9.55
CA PRO A 1074 17.30 30.17 8.53
C PRO A 1074 18.71 30.60 8.09
N ASP A 1075 19.67 30.67 9.01
CA ASP A 1075 21.05 31.07 8.71
C ASP A 1075 21.74 30.02 7.82
N VAL A 1076 21.62 28.74 8.18
CA VAL A 1076 22.20 27.62 7.42
C VAL A 1076 21.60 27.55 6.01
N LEU A 1077 20.28 27.73 5.89
CA LEU A 1077 19.59 27.76 4.61
C LEU A 1077 20.01 28.98 3.78
N THR A 1078 20.25 30.13 4.40
CA THR A 1078 20.71 31.34 3.72
C THR A 1078 22.11 31.14 3.14
N THR A 1079 23.03 30.56 3.91
CA THR A 1079 24.37 30.19 3.43
C THR A 1079 24.29 29.23 2.24
N LEU A 1080 23.48 28.16 2.32
CA LEU A 1080 23.34 27.23 1.20
C LEU A 1080 22.69 27.89 -0.04
N ARG A 1081 21.66 28.73 0.14
CA ARG A 1081 21.03 29.48 -0.96
C ARG A 1081 22.02 30.35 -1.71
N GLU A 1082 22.92 31.01 -0.98
CA GLU A 1082 23.96 31.84 -1.59
C GLU A 1082 24.95 30.99 -2.38
N CYS A 1083 25.44 29.89 -1.80
CA CYS A 1083 26.33 28.95 -2.48
C CYS A 1083 25.69 28.35 -3.74
N ASP A 1084 24.44 27.87 -3.65
CA ASP A 1084 23.68 27.31 -4.77
C ASP A 1084 23.48 28.34 -5.89
N ASN A 1085 23.15 29.59 -5.54
CA ASN A 1085 22.97 30.68 -6.48
C ASN A 1085 24.29 31.02 -7.21
N LEU A 1086 25.41 31.12 -6.49
CA LEU A 1086 26.71 31.40 -7.08
C LEU A 1086 27.14 30.29 -8.05
N ALA A 1087 26.97 29.03 -7.66
CA ALA A 1087 27.27 27.88 -8.51
C ALA A 1087 26.44 27.90 -9.80
N HIS A 1088 25.11 28.03 -9.68
CA HIS A 1088 24.21 28.04 -10.84
C HIS A 1088 24.41 29.27 -11.73
N THR A 1089 24.75 30.43 -11.17
CA THR A 1089 25.08 31.63 -11.95
C THR A 1089 26.30 31.37 -12.84
N VAL A 1090 27.38 30.80 -12.28
CA VAL A 1090 28.57 30.44 -13.06
C VAL A 1090 28.27 29.38 -14.11
N LEU A 1091 27.42 28.40 -13.79
CA LEU A 1091 26.99 27.38 -14.75
C LEU A 1091 26.19 27.97 -15.92
N HIS A 1092 25.32 28.93 -15.62
CA HIS A 1092 24.49 29.61 -16.61
C HIS A 1092 25.33 30.52 -17.52
N GLU A 1093 26.18 31.38 -16.94
CA GLU A 1093 27.09 32.27 -17.67
C GLU A 1093 28.03 31.51 -18.62
N SER A 1094 28.41 30.28 -18.27
CA SER A 1094 29.29 29.43 -19.08
C SER A 1094 28.57 28.62 -20.16
N GLY A 1095 27.24 28.72 -20.27
CA GLY A 1095 26.43 27.95 -21.23
C GLY A 1095 26.42 26.43 -20.97
N CYS A 1096 26.93 25.98 -19.82
CA CYS A 1096 27.07 24.56 -19.48
C CYS A 1096 25.80 23.97 -18.86
N THR A 1097 24.78 24.78 -18.54
CA THR A 1097 23.52 24.34 -17.94
C THR A 1097 22.85 23.21 -18.74
N LYS A 1098 22.86 23.27 -20.08
CA LYS A 1098 22.22 22.25 -20.94
C LYS A 1098 23.00 20.93 -21.03
N LYS A 1099 24.29 20.93 -20.69
CA LYS A 1099 25.16 19.73 -20.74
C LYS A 1099 25.02 18.85 -19.50
N ILE A 1100 24.43 19.38 -18.43
CA ILE A 1100 24.28 18.70 -17.15
C ILE A 1100 22.79 18.52 -16.89
N SER A 1101 22.38 17.32 -16.49
CA SER A 1101 20.96 17.02 -16.24
C SER A 1101 20.46 17.66 -14.95
N GLN A 1102 21.31 17.68 -13.91
CA GLN A 1102 21.03 18.33 -12.63
C GLN A 1102 22.34 18.64 -11.89
N MET A 1103 22.39 19.75 -11.13
CA MET A 1103 23.52 20.08 -10.26
C MET A 1103 23.07 20.40 -8.83
N PRO A 1104 22.87 19.39 -7.95
CA PRO A 1104 22.72 19.65 -6.54
C PRO A 1104 23.97 20.32 -5.95
N VAL A 1105 23.73 21.33 -5.12
CA VAL A 1105 24.73 21.94 -4.25
C VAL A 1105 24.32 21.57 -2.83
N VAL A 1106 25.22 20.91 -2.10
CA VAL A 1106 24.91 20.28 -0.81
C VAL A 1106 25.80 20.88 0.28
N LEU A 1107 25.22 21.24 1.41
CA LEU A 1107 25.96 21.71 2.58
C LEU A 1107 26.20 20.56 3.55
N ILE A 1108 27.47 20.32 3.91
CA ILE A 1108 27.88 19.26 4.84
C ILE A 1108 28.46 19.86 6.14
N PRO A 1109 28.24 19.21 7.30
CA PRO A 1109 28.67 19.70 8.61
C PRO A 1109 30.18 19.46 8.88
N ILE A 1110 31.03 19.64 7.88
CA ILE A 1110 32.47 19.33 7.96
C ILE A 1110 33.31 20.62 7.91
N HIS A 1111 34.26 20.71 8.84
CA HIS A 1111 35.23 21.79 8.96
C HIS A 1111 36.65 21.23 8.83
N PHE A 1112 37.31 21.47 7.70
CA PHE A 1112 38.61 20.86 7.36
C PHE A 1112 39.82 21.57 7.94
N GLU A 1113 39.75 22.88 8.22
CA GLU A 1113 40.92 23.71 8.57
C GLU A 1113 41.35 23.60 10.05
N ARG A 1114 41.20 22.42 10.65
CA ARG A 1114 41.51 22.15 12.05
C ARG A 1114 42.55 21.04 12.17
N GLY A 1115 43.61 21.31 12.93
CA GLY A 1115 44.54 20.27 13.39
C GLY A 1115 44.23 19.87 14.83
N PRO A 1116 44.61 18.66 15.28
CA PRO A 1116 44.40 18.19 16.65
C PRO A 1116 45.10 19.07 17.71
N LEU A 1117 46.10 19.87 17.29
CA LEU A 1117 46.79 20.85 18.13
C LEU A 1117 46.01 22.18 18.29
N ASN A 1118 45.09 22.48 17.36
CA ASN A 1118 44.24 23.67 17.39
C ASN A 1118 42.88 23.32 18.03
N ARG A 1119 42.67 23.68 19.29
CA ARG A 1119 41.42 23.44 20.05
C ARG A 1119 40.20 24.27 19.59
N ASN A 1120 40.17 24.69 18.33
CA ASN A 1120 39.08 25.50 17.82
C ASN A 1120 37.83 24.61 17.60
N PRO A 1121 36.66 25.01 18.13
CA PRO A 1121 35.43 24.26 17.90
C PRO A 1121 35.06 24.22 16.42
N SER A 1122 34.34 23.18 16.02
CA SER A 1122 33.82 23.05 14.66
C SER A 1122 32.70 24.07 14.45
N CYS A 1123 32.97 25.15 13.71
CA CYS A 1123 32.00 26.22 13.45
C CYS A 1123 31.71 26.49 11.96
N GLN A 1124 32.50 25.94 11.04
CA GLN A 1124 32.34 26.11 9.59
C GLN A 1124 31.78 24.85 8.92
N ARG A 1125 31.21 25.02 7.73
CA ARG A 1125 30.61 23.94 6.94
C ARG A 1125 31.31 23.83 5.60
N SER A 1126 31.17 22.72 4.91
CA SER A 1126 31.73 22.56 3.56
C SER A 1126 30.62 22.38 2.53
N VAL A 1127 30.91 22.68 1.28
CA VAL A 1127 29.93 22.59 0.18
C VAL A 1127 30.35 21.51 -0.80
N VAL A 1128 29.41 20.70 -1.26
CA VAL A 1128 29.63 19.69 -2.30
C VAL A 1128 28.90 20.10 -3.56
N LEU A 1129 29.64 20.14 -4.67
CA LEU A 1129 29.10 20.25 -6.02
C LEU A 1129 28.82 18.85 -6.57
N ARG A 1130 27.57 18.59 -6.97
CA ARG A 1130 27.12 17.30 -7.51
C ARG A 1130 26.59 17.43 -8.94
N PRO A 1131 27.39 17.82 -9.93
CA PRO A 1131 26.91 17.86 -11.31
C PRO A 1131 26.69 16.42 -11.82
N PHE A 1132 25.49 16.15 -12.30
CA PHE A 1132 25.02 14.81 -12.65
C PHE A 1132 24.49 14.77 -14.08
N VAL A 1133 24.93 13.77 -14.83
CA VAL A 1133 24.53 13.51 -16.22
C VAL A 1133 23.76 12.20 -16.25
N THR A 1134 22.53 12.29 -16.75
CA THR A 1134 21.62 11.15 -16.85
C THR A 1134 20.56 11.41 -17.90
N ASN A 1135 20.08 10.34 -18.53
CA ASN A 1135 18.95 10.38 -19.44
C ASN A 1135 17.64 10.03 -18.74
N ASP A 1136 17.65 9.19 -17.70
CA ASP A 1136 16.46 8.59 -17.08
C ASP A 1136 16.35 8.78 -15.55
N PHE A 1137 17.37 9.36 -14.90
CA PHE A 1137 17.53 9.46 -13.44
C PHE A 1137 17.53 8.12 -12.69
N MET A 1138 17.50 6.97 -13.38
CA MET A 1138 17.64 5.63 -12.82
C MET A 1138 19.10 5.24 -12.73
N THR A 1139 19.88 5.56 -13.77
CA THR A 1139 21.34 5.45 -13.78
C THR A 1139 21.96 6.79 -14.14
N GLY A 1140 23.24 7.01 -13.81
CA GLY A 1140 23.91 8.21 -14.30
C GLY A 1140 25.32 8.39 -13.74
N THR A 1141 26.07 9.27 -14.38
CA THR A 1141 27.46 9.54 -14.07
C THR A 1141 27.62 10.98 -13.59
N PRO A 1142 28.60 11.28 -12.72
CA PRO A 1142 28.96 12.66 -12.47
C PRO A 1142 29.46 13.32 -13.76
N ALA A 1143 29.27 14.63 -13.90
CA ALA A 1143 29.90 15.37 -14.98
C ALA A 1143 31.42 15.36 -14.74
N ILE A 1144 32.17 14.78 -15.67
CA ILE A 1144 33.65 14.76 -15.57
C ILE A 1144 34.20 16.12 -16.01
N PRO A 1145 34.95 16.85 -15.16
CA PRO A 1145 35.62 18.09 -15.57
C PRO A 1145 36.63 17.85 -16.71
N GLY A 1146 36.67 18.76 -17.67
CA GLY A 1146 37.45 18.63 -18.91
C GLY A 1146 36.76 17.82 -20.02
N ARG A 1147 35.72 17.04 -19.70
CA ARG A 1147 34.91 16.29 -20.69
C ARG A 1147 33.52 16.88 -20.86
N HIS A 1148 32.76 16.98 -19.77
CA HIS A 1148 31.37 17.41 -19.79
C HIS A 1148 31.23 18.89 -19.40
N ILE A 1149 32.01 19.32 -18.40
CA ILE A 1149 32.09 20.69 -17.92
C ILE A 1149 33.56 21.16 -17.99
N PRO A 1150 33.87 22.38 -18.47
CA PRO A 1150 35.24 22.89 -18.48
C PRO A 1150 35.81 22.97 -17.05
N VAL A 1151 37.10 22.70 -16.90
CA VAL A 1151 37.77 22.71 -15.58
C VAL A 1151 37.77 24.12 -14.99
N GLU A 1152 37.91 25.14 -15.83
CA GLU A 1152 37.90 26.55 -15.46
C GLU A 1152 36.57 26.97 -14.85
N VAL A 1153 35.46 26.40 -15.35
CA VAL A 1153 34.11 26.67 -14.84
C VAL A 1153 33.96 26.10 -13.44
N VAL A 1154 34.44 24.88 -13.19
CA VAL A 1154 34.43 24.26 -11.86
C VAL A 1154 35.30 25.06 -10.88
N ASN A 1155 36.51 25.44 -11.28
CA ASN A 1155 37.40 26.24 -10.45
C ASN A 1155 36.79 27.61 -10.10
N LYS A 1156 36.12 28.27 -11.06
CA LYS A 1156 35.41 29.54 -10.82
C LYS A 1156 34.25 29.37 -9.83
N MET A 1157 33.54 28.23 -9.85
CA MET A 1157 32.52 27.92 -8.83
C MET A 1157 33.15 27.79 -7.45
N CYS A 1158 34.22 26.98 -7.32
CA CYS A 1158 34.91 26.78 -6.05
C CYS A 1158 35.38 28.11 -5.45
N GLN A 1159 36.09 28.93 -6.23
CA GLN A 1159 36.59 30.23 -5.79
C GLN A 1159 35.48 31.17 -5.30
N LYS A 1160 34.31 31.20 -5.99
CA LYS A 1160 33.19 32.04 -5.54
C LYS A 1160 32.55 31.52 -4.25
N ILE A 1161 32.43 30.21 -4.11
CA ILE A 1161 31.79 29.57 -2.94
C ILE A 1161 32.67 29.65 -1.70
N GLU A 1162 33.99 29.51 -1.85
CA GLU A 1162 34.96 29.64 -0.74
C GLU A 1162 34.96 31.03 -0.09
N ASN A 1163 34.53 32.06 -0.82
CA ASN A 1163 34.39 33.42 -0.30
C ASN A 1163 33.10 33.64 0.52
N VAL A 1164 32.19 32.65 0.57
CA VAL A 1164 30.95 32.77 1.34
C VAL A 1164 31.26 32.57 2.83
N PRO A 1165 30.84 33.50 3.73
CA PRO A 1165 31.10 33.39 5.16
C PRO A 1165 30.58 32.06 5.74
N GLY A 1166 31.44 31.38 6.51
CA GLY A 1166 31.11 30.12 7.17
C GLY A 1166 31.37 28.87 6.32
N ILE A 1167 31.86 29.02 5.09
CA ILE A 1167 32.33 27.89 4.27
C ILE A 1167 33.82 27.63 4.56
N SER A 1168 34.14 26.36 4.85
CA SER A 1168 35.49 25.86 5.04
C SER A 1168 36.11 25.44 3.71
N ARG A 1169 35.49 24.48 3.00
CA ARG A 1169 36.00 23.98 1.71
C ARG A 1169 34.90 23.57 0.75
N VAL A 1170 35.28 23.41 -0.52
CA VAL A 1170 34.43 22.89 -1.58
C VAL A 1170 34.88 21.48 -1.99
N LEU A 1171 33.91 20.61 -2.24
CA LEU A 1171 34.11 19.24 -2.72
C LEU A 1171 33.38 19.04 -4.06
N TYR A 1172 33.86 18.08 -4.84
CA TYR A 1172 33.24 17.62 -6.08
C TYR A 1172 32.85 16.15 -5.96
N ASP A 1173 31.58 15.80 -6.13
CA ASP A 1173 31.16 14.40 -6.01
C ASP A 1173 31.43 13.63 -7.32
N LEU A 1174 32.18 12.52 -7.20
CA LEU A 1174 32.66 11.67 -8.29
C LEU A 1174 31.85 10.37 -8.43
N THR A 1175 30.80 10.20 -7.65
CA THR A 1175 30.12 8.91 -7.51
C THR A 1175 29.06 8.71 -8.59
N SER A 1176 29.12 7.62 -9.36
CA SER A 1176 28.04 7.25 -10.29
C SER A 1176 26.82 6.68 -9.54
N LYS A 1177 25.66 6.60 -10.21
CA LYS A 1177 24.47 5.89 -9.73
C LYS A 1177 24.29 4.60 -10.55
N PRO A 1178 24.34 3.41 -9.92
CA PRO A 1178 24.80 3.11 -8.54
C PRO A 1178 26.33 3.25 -8.36
N PRO A 1179 26.88 3.31 -7.12
CA PRO A 1179 26.21 3.12 -5.83
C PRO A 1179 25.68 4.42 -5.19
N GLY A 1180 26.05 5.58 -5.71
CA GLY A 1180 25.50 6.85 -5.24
C GLY A 1180 24.09 7.10 -5.75
N THR A 1181 23.51 8.24 -5.40
CA THR A 1181 22.27 8.75 -6.01
C THR A 1181 22.42 10.22 -6.40
N THR A 1182 21.42 10.80 -7.05
CA THR A 1182 21.48 12.19 -7.52
C THR A 1182 21.54 13.20 -6.37
N GLU A 1183 20.63 13.10 -5.40
CA GLU A 1183 20.65 13.91 -4.17
C GLU A 1183 21.45 13.18 -3.07
N TRP A 1184 21.80 13.84 -1.97
CA TRP A 1184 22.59 13.24 -0.88
C TRP A 1184 21.75 12.66 0.28
N GLU A 1185 20.45 12.95 0.30
CA GLU A 1185 19.44 12.52 1.29
C GLU A 1185 18.10 12.15 0.65
#